data_AF-A0A7Z7MXW1-F1
#
_entry.id   AF-A0A7Z7MXW1-F1
#
_cell.length_a   1.000
_cell.length_b   1.000
_cell.length_c   1.000
_cell.angle_alpha   90.00
_cell.angle_beta   90.00
_cell.angle_gamma   90.00
#
_symmetry.space_group_name_H-M   'P 1'
#
loop_
_entity.id
_entity.type
_entity.pdbx_description
1 polymer ?
#
loop_
_entity_poly.entity_id
_entity_poly.type
_entity_poly.pdbx_seq_one_letter_code
_entity_poly.pdbx_strand_id
1 'polypeptide(L)'
;MNFDNSNRKLRFGYLELQSQAEQKYRNKDYEAAYSLYLACMKSVPYDFLSYKRICNIYEETEAEVGCFNDLVELKENYLRYVGKKRPIFNQKNIAGILGKLAMKANLKSNITLKDSLNFLGQKRKEENKDRPTVVILTCIWQRRDLTEVFLSYYKRLVSELEADIDLKLLAVGSEGEESKELVEKYGFIYLEHSNSPLNKKWEAGLKKTKGLNPDAVIILGSDDFLPVKVFDIYRSWIDRGVLCGGFTDGYFVDISNPIESIYWGGYGGMEKNAGMPWRINETMGMGRFYSSDLLEIINYSLWEGEDINRGLDGRAKERVISFGLLPVNDANTLIYKEGGTVYRLGQVGISLKENNIYAVDIKIPNSSVTPLVNFYRSLNSVKKISNSLKNVEKEFGYRLYSEFKVLNRKYKSNDFDDSAGLLKSTPSLDELFEFIYLQLDMMFKRSDHGLAPGEKGRLYGWYWGYYGRVLIDLYRASGERRFDDLFLNTCYRLLDERDDNLGLIDEERGRVVASWGGKFKNNKRANEITTAGLITLPMSEYASLFGNNLIGNQAIITLSEFLGEEEKASFGSYFTHKSDEVVEAINHANLYAASLAHASKLEQAPCVFRRLALDIYNYYKYFLTKSESGLVKWPYSPSPSDNPHKMKAEAIWKAGASIELPVALSEAGLIKNSDPILQDLSSMLIHNKIFNEGGLPHFIDDDSNISITERHDGTSLPGFIPSWVQLNDLNLIIKIINVVSRNSPKFPNGWLGEQYPNKGGSRAMIMALAHLRLHYPHLFS
;
A
#
# COMPACT_ATOMS: atom_id res chain seq x y z
N MET A 1 -15.87 -30.43 -20.11
CA MET A 1 -15.23 -29.11 -20.36
C MET A 1 -15.87 -28.50 -21.61
N ASN A 2 -16.85 -27.61 -21.43
CA ASN A 2 -17.45 -26.86 -22.54
C ASN A 2 -16.47 -25.74 -22.93
N PHE A 3 -15.69 -25.97 -23.99
CA PHE A 3 -14.93 -24.89 -24.61
C PHE A 3 -15.92 -23.94 -25.28
N ASP A 4 -16.03 -22.76 -24.70
CA ASP A 4 -16.87 -21.65 -25.11
C ASP A 4 -16.71 -21.33 -26.62
N ASN A 5 -17.82 -21.36 -27.37
CA ASN A 5 -17.87 -21.07 -28.80
C ASN A 5 -17.38 -19.64 -29.14
N SER A 6 -17.35 -18.73 -28.17
CA SER A 6 -16.79 -17.38 -28.31
C SER A 6 -15.30 -17.39 -28.72
N ASN A 7 -14.52 -18.33 -28.19
CA ASN A 7 -13.08 -18.44 -28.46
C ASN A 7 -12.78 -18.97 -29.87
N ARG A 8 -13.71 -19.72 -30.49
CA ARG A 8 -13.53 -20.22 -31.87
C ARG A 8 -13.66 -19.09 -32.90
N LYS A 9 -14.68 -18.23 -32.80
CA LYS A 9 -14.88 -17.10 -33.73
C LYS A 9 -13.71 -16.11 -33.68
N LEU A 10 -13.23 -15.78 -32.49
CA LEU A 10 -12.04 -14.93 -32.30
C LEU A 10 -10.79 -15.53 -32.97
N ARG A 11 -10.62 -16.85 -32.92
CA ARG A 11 -9.46 -17.52 -33.50
C ARG A 11 -9.48 -17.54 -35.04
N PHE A 12 -10.65 -17.69 -35.66
CA PHE A 12 -10.77 -17.63 -37.12
C PHE A 12 -10.49 -16.23 -37.67
N GLY A 13 -11.07 -15.19 -37.07
CA GLY A 13 -10.83 -13.81 -37.49
C GLY A 13 -9.35 -13.40 -37.36
N TYR A 14 -8.68 -13.81 -36.28
CA TYR A 14 -7.25 -13.56 -36.09
C TYR A 14 -6.38 -14.24 -37.17
N LEU A 15 -6.65 -15.51 -37.51
CA LEU A 15 -5.86 -16.23 -38.52
C LEU A 15 -6.03 -15.62 -39.92
N GLU A 16 -7.23 -15.17 -40.24
CA GLU A 16 -7.50 -14.46 -41.49
C GLU A 16 -6.74 -13.13 -41.55
N LEU A 17 -6.81 -12.31 -40.49
CA LEU A 17 -6.05 -11.06 -40.37
C LEU A 17 -4.54 -11.30 -40.53
N GLN A 18 -3.99 -12.31 -39.86
CA GLN A 18 -2.57 -12.65 -39.96
C GLN A 18 -2.18 -13.11 -41.37
N SER A 19 -3.04 -13.90 -42.04
CA SER A 19 -2.80 -14.32 -43.42
C SER A 19 -2.79 -13.13 -44.38
N GLN A 20 -3.74 -12.20 -44.24
CA GLN A 20 -3.78 -10.96 -45.02
C GLN A 20 -2.53 -10.11 -44.76
N ALA A 21 -2.09 -9.97 -43.51
CA ALA A 21 -0.89 -9.25 -43.14
C ALA A 21 0.38 -9.84 -43.80
N GLU A 22 0.53 -11.16 -43.80
CA GLU A 22 1.65 -11.86 -44.43
C GLU A 22 1.62 -11.76 -45.97
N GLN A 23 0.43 -11.70 -46.57
CA GLN A 23 0.29 -11.45 -48.01
C GLN A 23 0.74 -10.03 -48.36
N LYS A 24 0.28 -9.02 -47.61
CA LYS A 24 0.68 -7.62 -47.78
C LYS A 24 2.18 -7.42 -47.59
N TYR A 25 2.75 -8.03 -46.55
CA TYR A 25 4.18 -8.00 -46.28
C TYR A 25 5.00 -8.61 -47.43
N ARG A 26 4.59 -9.77 -47.98
CA ARG A 26 5.26 -10.39 -49.14
C ARG A 26 5.17 -9.55 -50.41
N ASN A 27 4.09 -8.81 -50.58
CA ASN A 27 3.90 -7.87 -51.70
C ASN A 27 4.62 -6.52 -51.48
N LYS A 28 5.37 -6.36 -50.37
CA LYS A 28 6.02 -5.10 -49.95
C LYS A 28 5.06 -3.93 -49.75
N ASP A 29 3.78 -4.21 -49.51
CA ASP A 29 2.79 -3.23 -49.08
C ASP A 29 2.89 -3.08 -47.55
N TYR A 30 3.96 -2.43 -47.12
CA TYR A 30 4.39 -2.39 -45.72
C TYR A 30 3.43 -1.61 -44.81
N GLU A 31 2.81 -0.54 -45.30
CA GLU A 31 1.85 0.26 -44.54
C GLU A 31 0.58 -0.55 -44.22
N ALA A 32 0.04 -1.26 -45.23
CA ALA A 32 -1.09 -2.15 -45.02
C ALA A 32 -0.72 -3.35 -44.13
N ALA A 33 0.46 -3.93 -44.34
CA ALA A 33 0.94 -5.04 -43.49
C ALA A 33 1.10 -4.61 -42.02
N TYR A 34 1.72 -3.46 -41.77
CA TYR A 34 1.90 -2.89 -40.44
C TYR A 34 0.55 -2.70 -39.72
N SER A 35 -0.41 -2.08 -40.41
CA SER A 35 -1.76 -1.86 -39.88
C SER A 35 -2.47 -3.16 -39.52
N LEU A 36 -2.34 -4.19 -40.37
CA LEU A 36 -2.92 -5.52 -40.12
C LEU A 36 -2.24 -6.25 -38.96
N TYR A 37 -0.91 -6.18 -38.83
CA TYR A 37 -0.21 -6.77 -37.68
C TYR A 37 -0.53 -6.04 -36.37
N LEU A 38 -0.74 -4.71 -36.39
CA LEU A 38 -1.25 -3.99 -35.23
C LEU A 38 -2.65 -4.47 -34.83
N ALA A 39 -3.53 -4.73 -35.80
CA ALA A 39 -4.85 -5.31 -35.54
C ALA A 39 -4.75 -6.73 -34.96
N CYS A 40 -3.78 -7.54 -35.42
CA CYS A 40 -3.47 -8.85 -34.84
C CYS A 40 -3.05 -8.71 -33.37
N MET A 41 -2.14 -7.79 -33.05
CA MET A 41 -1.69 -7.52 -31.67
C MET A 41 -2.83 -6.96 -30.80
N LYS A 42 -3.75 -6.15 -31.32
CA LYS A 42 -4.94 -5.72 -30.57
C LYS A 42 -5.85 -6.90 -30.21
N SER A 43 -5.99 -7.86 -31.13
CA SER A 43 -6.83 -9.05 -30.93
C SER A 43 -6.15 -10.10 -30.02
N VAL A 44 -4.85 -10.27 -30.18
CA VAL A 44 -4.00 -11.21 -29.44
C VAL A 44 -2.74 -10.47 -28.97
N PRO A 45 -2.78 -9.77 -27.82
CA PRO A 45 -1.69 -8.89 -27.35
C PRO A 45 -0.33 -9.55 -27.15
N TYR A 46 -0.28 -10.89 -27.15
CA TYR A 46 0.91 -11.69 -26.94
C TYR A 46 1.37 -12.43 -28.22
N ASP A 47 0.99 -11.93 -29.40
CA ASP A 47 1.42 -12.49 -30.67
C ASP A 47 2.87 -12.08 -31.02
N PHE A 48 3.81 -12.96 -30.65
CA PHE A 48 5.23 -12.77 -30.93
C PHE A 48 5.55 -12.64 -32.43
N LEU A 49 4.81 -13.35 -33.30
CA LEU A 49 5.08 -13.32 -34.74
C LEU A 49 4.72 -11.96 -35.32
N SER A 50 3.54 -11.44 -35.00
CA SER A 50 3.13 -10.09 -35.43
C SER A 50 4.08 -9.02 -34.90
N TYR A 51 4.48 -9.09 -33.63
CA TYR A 51 5.49 -8.17 -33.09
C TYR A 51 6.81 -8.22 -33.88
N LYS A 52 7.33 -9.42 -34.15
CA LYS A 52 8.55 -9.59 -34.94
C LYS A 52 8.41 -9.01 -36.35
N ARG A 53 7.25 -9.22 -37.00
CA ARG A 53 6.97 -8.67 -38.34
C ARG A 53 6.89 -7.15 -38.35
N ILE A 54 6.28 -6.56 -37.33
CA ILE A 54 6.27 -5.12 -37.12
C ILE A 54 7.70 -4.57 -37.01
N CYS A 55 8.57 -5.21 -36.21
CA CYS A 55 9.99 -4.81 -36.15
C CYS A 55 10.71 -4.94 -37.50
N ASN A 56 10.45 -6.02 -38.26
CA ASN A 56 11.04 -6.20 -39.58
C ASN A 56 10.58 -5.11 -40.56
N ILE A 57 9.28 -4.76 -40.56
CA ILE A 57 8.76 -3.68 -41.41
C ILE A 57 9.48 -2.38 -41.08
N TYR A 58 9.52 -2.00 -39.80
CA TYR A 58 10.22 -0.80 -39.34
C TYR A 58 11.70 -0.78 -39.78
N GLU A 59 12.39 -1.93 -39.71
CA GLU A 59 13.77 -2.10 -40.19
C GLU A 59 13.89 -1.98 -41.72
N GLU A 60 12.96 -2.57 -42.48
CA GLU A 60 12.98 -2.60 -43.96
C GLU A 60 12.66 -1.23 -44.57
N THR A 61 11.75 -0.47 -43.95
CA THR A 61 11.33 0.86 -44.40
C THR A 61 12.16 2.00 -43.80
N GLU A 62 13.23 1.69 -43.06
CA GLU A 62 14.08 2.70 -42.41
C GLU A 62 13.29 3.72 -41.57
N ALA A 63 12.27 3.23 -40.84
CA ALA A 63 11.33 4.02 -40.03
C ALA A 63 10.34 4.93 -40.80
N GLU A 64 10.14 4.76 -42.10
CA GLU A 64 9.03 5.43 -42.82
C GLU A 64 7.63 4.94 -42.38
N VAL A 65 7.53 3.69 -41.90
CA VAL A 65 6.28 3.09 -41.40
C VAL A 65 6.38 2.76 -39.91
N GLY A 66 5.60 3.48 -39.10
CA GLY A 66 5.55 3.36 -37.64
C GLY A 66 6.61 4.19 -36.93
N CYS A 67 6.64 4.15 -35.59
CA CYS A 67 7.69 4.82 -34.81
C CYS A 67 8.30 3.89 -33.74
N PHE A 68 9.51 4.21 -33.27
CA PHE A 68 10.17 3.40 -32.23
C PHE A 68 9.33 3.29 -30.95
N ASN A 69 8.62 4.36 -30.57
CA ASN A 69 7.75 4.36 -29.40
C ASN A 69 6.61 3.35 -29.52
N ASP A 70 6.09 3.11 -30.72
CA ASP A 70 5.08 2.07 -30.96
C ASP A 70 5.64 0.68 -30.62
N LEU A 71 6.91 0.41 -30.98
CA LEU A 71 7.56 -0.86 -30.67
C LEU A 71 7.72 -1.07 -29.15
N VAL A 72 8.06 0.01 -28.44
CA VAL A 72 8.15 0.00 -26.97
C VAL A 72 6.78 -0.26 -26.35
N GLU A 73 5.75 0.44 -26.79
CA GLU A 73 4.39 0.29 -26.28
C GLU A 73 3.84 -1.13 -26.55
N LEU A 74 4.06 -1.67 -27.76
CA LEU A 74 3.66 -3.03 -28.12
C LEU A 74 4.35 -4.08 -27.23
N LYS A 75 5.65 -3.91 -26.94
CA LYS A 75 6.38 -4.77 -25.99
C LYS A 75 5.75 -4.68 -24.60
N GLU A 76 5.46 -3.48 -24.12
CA GLU A 76 4.85 -3.29 -22.80
C GLU A 76 3.47 -3.92 -22.72
N ASN A 77 2.63 -3.74 -23.74
CA ASN A 77 1.30 -4.31 -23.86
C ASN A 77 1.34 -5.84 -23.89
N TYR A 78 2.30 -6.43 -24.62
CA TYR A 78 2.57 -7.87 -24.60
C TYR A 78 2.81 -8.36 -23.17
N LEU A 79 3.76 -7.73 -22.46
CA LEU A 79 4.17 -8.14 -21.13
C LEU A 79 3.06 -7.92 -20.09
N ARG A 80 2.32 -6.81 -20.21
CA ARG A 80 1.17 -6.48 -19.35
C ARG A 80 0.07 -7.53 -19.50
N TYR A 81 -0.26 -7.94 -20.73
CA TYR A 81 -1.23 -9.01 -20.96
C TYR A 81 -0.82 -10.34 -20.32
N VAL A 82 0.44 -10.76 -20.48
CA VAL A 82 0.93 -12.01 -19.86
C VAL A 82 0.93 -11.88 -18.32
N GLY A 83 1.29 -10.71 -17.80
CA GLY A 83 1.35 -10.39 -16.37
C GLY A 83 0.00 -10.27 -15.65
N LYS A 84 -1.11 -10.12 -16.38
CA LYS A 84 -2.47 -10.19 -15.80
C LYS A 84 -2.79 -11.57 -15.22
N LYS A 85 -2.26 -12.63 -15.84
CA LYS A 85 -2.61 -14.02 -15.50
C LYS A 85 -1.67 -14.65 -14.48
N ARG A 86 -0.39 -14.25 -14.46
CA ARG A 86 0.65 -14.82 -13.58
C ARG A 86 1.86 -13.89 -13.46
N PRO A 87 2.70 -14.02 -12.41
CA PRO A 87 4.01 -13.38 -12.39
C PRO A 87 4.84 -13.83 -13.60
N ILE A 88 5.64 -12.93 -14.15
CA ILE A 88 6.37 -13.19 -15.40
C ILE A 88 7.88 -13.24 -15.22
N PHE A 89 8.39 -13.46 -14.00
CA PHE A 89 9.84 -13.61 -13.75
C PHE A 89 10.50 -14.67 -14.63
N ASN A 90 9.78 -15.73 -15.01
CA ASN A 90 10.28 -16.77 -15.93
C ASN A 90 10.26 -16.34 -17.41
N GLN A 91 9.83 -15.12 -17.72
CA GLN A 91 9.74 -14.55 -19.06
C GLN A 91 10.80 -13.47 -19.32
N LYS A 92 11.80 -13.31 -18.42
CA LYS A 92 12.95 -12.42 -18.61
C LYS A 92 13.57 -12.58 -20.01
N ASN A 93 13.72 -13.83 -20.48
CA ASN A 93 14.26 -14.12 -21.80
C ASN A 93 13.37 -13.57 -22.94
N ILE A 94 12.06 -13.80 -22.89
CA ILE A 94 11.12 -13.30 -23.91
C ILE A 94 11.11 -11.77 -23.92
N ALA A 95 11.03 -11.13 -22.76
CA ALA A 95 11.11 -9.67 -22.66
C ALA A 95 12.44 -9.12 -23.24
N GLY A 96 13.54 -9.84 -23.02
CA GLY A 96 14.86 -9.54 -23.59
C GLY A 96 14.86 -9.66 -25.11
N ILE A 97 14.30 -10.74 -25.67
CA ILE A 97 14.18 -10.95 -27.12
C ILE A 97 13.34 -9.83 -27.76
N LEU A 98 12.18 -9.49 -27.18
CA LEU A 98 11.33 -8.41 -27.68
C LEU A 98 12.08 -7.07 -27.71
N GLY A 99 12.82 -6.76 -26.63
CA GLY A 99 13.69 -5.58 -26.55
C GLY A 99 14.78 -5.61 -27.63
N LYS A 100 15.48 -6.73 -27.79
CA LYS A 100 16.54 -6.90 -28.79
C LYS A 100 16.03 -6.69 -30.22
N LEU A 101 14.84 -7.21 -30.55
CA LEU A 101 14.23 -7.03 -31.87
C LEU A 101 13.93 -5.56 -32.15
N ALA A 102 13.31 -4.85 -31.20
CA ALA A 102 13.03 -3.42 -31.35
C ALA A 102 14.32 -2.58 -31.45
N MET A 103 15.33 -2.87 -30.63
CA MET A 103 16.63 -2.19 -30.72
C MET A 103 17.33 -2.44 -32.06
N LYS A 104 17.27 -3.67 -32.59
CA LYS A 104 17.85 -4.00 -33.91
C LYS A 104 17.17 -3.20 -35.01
N ALA A 105 15.84 -3.14 -34.99
CA ALA A 105 15.06 -2.37 -35.95
C ALA A 105 15.40 -0.87 -35.87
N ASN A 106 15.49 -0.33 -34.65
CA ASN A 106 15.87 1.07 -34.41
C ASN A 106 17.29 1.41 -34.82
N LEU A 107 18.26 0.52 -34.56
CA LEU A 107 19.65 0.77 -34.91
C LEU A 107 19.81 1.01 -36.41
N LYS A 108 19.03 0.32 -37.26
CA LYS A 108 19.15 0.50 -38.71
C LYS A 108 18.74 1.92 -39.15
N SER A 109 17.68 2.48 -38.59
CA SER A 109 17.17 3.82 -38.93
C SER A 109 17.77 4.97 -38.10
N ASN A 110 18.34 4.69 -36.92
CA ASN A 110 18.87 5.71 -36.02
C ASN A 110 20.30 6.13 -36.41
N ILE A 111 20.40 7.07 -37.35
CA ILE A 111 21.66 7.64 -37.84
C ILE A 111 22.45 8.29 -36.68
N THR A 112 21.79 9.04 -35.79
CA THR A 112 22.45 9.75 -34.69
C THR A 112 23.23 8.83 -33.75
N LEU A 113 22.65 7.70 -33.34
CA LEU A 113 23.35 6.74 -32.49
C LEU A 113 24.55 6.11 -33.21
N LYS A 114 24.38 5.71 -34.48
CA LYS A 114 25.46 5.12 -35.28
C LYS A 114 26.63 6.07 -35.47
N ASP A 115 26.35 7.31 -35.85
CA ASP A 115 27.37 8.33 -36.10
C ASP A 115 28.16 8.62 -34.81
N SER A 116 27.45 8.71 -33.68
CA SER A 116 28.09 8.92 -32.38
C SER A 116 28.98 7.74 -31.98
N LEU A 117 28.52 6.49 -32.19
CA LEU A 117 29.32 5.30 -31.89
C LEU A 117 30.52 5.15 -32.84
N ASN A 118 30.39 5.53 -34.11
CA ASN A 118 31.51 5.53 -35.06
C ASN A 118 32.59 6.54 -34.64
N PHE A 119 32.19 7.77 -34.29
CA PHE A 119 33.10 8.79 -33.79
C PHE A 119 33.86 8.33 -32.53
N LEU A 120 33.14 7.76 -31.56
CA LEU A 120 33.74 7.25 -30.32
C LEU A 120 34.65 6.04 -30.56
N GLY A 121 34.27 5.15 -31.48
CA GLY A 121 35.04 3.97 -31.84
C GLY A 121 36.42 4.31 -32.42
N GLN A 122 36.53 5.45 -33.12
CA GLN A 122 37.81 5.97 -33.62
C GLN A 122 38.68 6.51 -32.47
N LYS A 123 38.09 7.26 -31.54
CA LYS A 123 38.80 7.84 -30.38
C LYS A 123 39.41 6.77 -29.45
N ARG A 124 38.71 5.66 -29.22
CA ARG A 124 39.12 4.63 -28.24
C ARG A 124 40.38 3.85 -28.61
N LYS A 125 40.77 3.81 -29.89
CA LYS A 125 41.99 3.12 -30.35
C LYS A 125 43.28 3.69 -29.77
N GLU A 126 43.23 4.89 -29.22
CA GLU A 126 44.41 5.64 -28.77
C GLU A 126 44.65 5.50 -27.25
N GLU A 127 43.69 4.98 -26.48
CA GLU A 127 43.74 4.93 -25.01
C GLU A 127 43.65 3.49 -24.49
N ASN A 128 44.75 2.75 -24.53
CA ASN A 128 44.84 1.45 -23.85
C ASN A 128 45.34 1.69 -22.42
N LYS A 129 44.44 1.66 -21.42
CA LYS A 129 44.78 1.81 -20.01
C LYS A 129 44.87 0.42 -19.35
N ASP A 130 45.85 0.22 -18.48
CA ASP A 130 46.01 -1.03 -17.72
C ASP A 130 44.84 -1.26 -16.74
N ARG A 131 44.25 -0.18 -16.22
CA ARG A 131 43.07 -0.22 -15.33
C ARG A 131 42.02 0.81 -15.76
N PRO A 132 40.73 0.45 -15.84
CA PRO A 132 39.67 1.40 -16.11
C PRO A 132 39.45 2.35 -14.92
N THR A 133 39.16 3.61 -15.20
CA THR A 133 38.72 4.59 -14.22
C THR A 133 37.20 4.50 -14.05
N VAL A 134 36.74 4.21 -12.83
CA VAL A 134 35.32 4.18 -12.48
C VAL A 134 35.03 5.29 -11.48
N VAL A 135 34.00 6.10 -11.73
CA VAL A 135 33.56 7.15 -10.79
C VAL A 135 32.28 6.71 -10.11
N ILE A 136 32.27 6.67 -8.78
CA ILE A 136 31.02 6.61 -8.01
C ILE A 136 30.54 8.05 -7.77
N LEU A 137 29.32 8.33 -8.22
CA LEU A 137 28.61 9.56 -7.97
C LEU A 137 27.48 9.31 -6.95
N THR A 138 27.50 10.07 -5.85
CA THR A 138 26.44 10.07 -4.85
C THR A 138 25.96 11.47 -4.51
N CYS A 139 24.74 11.59 -4.00
CA CYS A 139 24.19 12.82 -3.45
C CYS A 139 23.84 12.59 -1.97
N ILE A 140 24.24 13.51 -1.08
CA ILE A 140 24.05 13.41 0.37
C ILE A 140 23.18 14.54 0.92
N TRP A 141 22.29 14.26 1.87
CA TRP A 141 21.45 15.25 2.56
C TRP A 141 20.82 14.64 3.82
N GLN A 142 20.87 15.35 4.97
CA GLN A 142 20.12 15.08 6.21
C GLN A 142 20.29 13.69 6.89
N ARG A 143 21.18 12.81 6.40
CA ARG A 143 21.38 11.45 6.93
C ARG A 143 22.82 11.23 7.42
N ARG A 144 23.35 12.18 8.19
CA ARG A 144 24.78 12.24 8.56
C ARG A 144 25.38 10.91 9.03
N ASP A 145 24.73 10.20 9.95
CA ASP A 145 25.29 8.95 10.49
C ASP A 145 25.41 7.84 9.43
N LEU A 146 24.39 7.66 8.60
CA LEU A 146 24.43 6.67 7.52
C LEU A 146 25.40 7.09 6.42
N THR A 147 25.41 8.38 6.08
CA THR A 147 26.35 8.97 5.12
C THR A 147 27.79 8.72 5.56
N GLU A 148 28.12 8.89 6.84
CA GLU A 148 29.47 8.62 7.35
C GLU A 148 29.88 7.15 7.18
N VAL A 149 28.96 6.21 7.44
CA VAL A 149 29.19 4.77 7.20
C VAL A 149 29.38 4.48 5.71
N PHE A 150 28.56 5.08 4.84
CA PHE A 150 28.71 4.98 3.39
C PHE A 150 30.09 5.47 2.92
N LEU A 151 30.50 6.68 3.33
CA LEU A 151 31.78 7.29 2.92
C LEU A 151 32.98 6.45 3.42
N SER A 152 32.93 5.99 4.67
CA SER A 152 33.92 5.08 5.28
C SER A 152 34.07 3.78 4.48
N TYR A 153 32.94 3.19 4.06
CA TYR A 153 32.93 1.95 3.29
C TYR A 153 33.60 2.11 1.92
N TYR A 154 33.18 3.10 1.13
CA TYR A 154 33.71 3.28 -0.23
C TYR A 154 35.16 3.79 -0.25
N LYS A 155 35.61 4.56 0.76
CA LYS A 155 37.04 4.88 0.90
C LYS A 155 37.89 3.63 1.04
N ARG A 156 37.42 2.62 1.77
CA ARG A 156 38.13 1.34 1.89
C ARG A 156 38.16 0.58 0.57
N LEU A 157 37.04 0.56 -0.16
CA LEU A 157 36.96 -0.09 -1.47
C LEU A 157 37.98 0.46 -2.49
N VAL A 158 38.35 1.74 -2.42
CA VAL A 158 39.40 2.31 -3.29
C VAL A 158 40.70 1.53 -3.15
N SER A 159 41.12 1.21 -1.92
CA SER A 159 42.33 0.42 -1.68
C SER A 159 42.15 -1.05 -2.02
N GLU A 160 40.96 -1.62 -1.80
CA GLU A 160 40.68 -3.03 -2.12
C GLU A 160 40.66 -3.28 -3.65
N LEU A 161 40.35 -2.27 -4.45
CA LEU A 161 40.21 -2.36 -5.91
C LEU A 161 41.39 -1.77 -6.71
N GLU A 162 42.39 -1.17 -6.04
CA GLU A 162 43.44 -0.37 -6.69
C GLU A 162 44.21 -1.10 -7.80
N ALA A 163 44.36 -2.43 -7.68
CA ALA A 163 45.02 -3.29 -8.65
C ALA A 163 44.22 -3.48 -9.95
N ASP A 164 42.90 -3.35 -9.88
CA ASP A 164 41.98 -3.74 -10.95
C ASP A 164 41.20 -2.56 -11.54
N ILE A 165 40.92 -1.53 -10.73
CA ILE A 165 40.10 -0.37 -11.08
C ILE A 165 40.69 0.88 -10.41
N ASP A 166 40.82 1.96 -11.18
CA ASP A 166 41.05 3.31 -10.62
C ASP A 166 39.70 3.89 -10.14
N LEU A 167 39.33 3.58 -8.90
CA LEU A 167 38.06 4.02 -8.31
C LEU A 167 38.15 5.45 -7.79
N LYS A 168 37.38 6.36 -8.39
CA LYS A 168 37.22 7.75 -7.96
C LYS A 168 35.87 7.96 -7.29
N LEU A 169 35.83 8.81 -6.27
CA LEU A 169 34.66 9.03 -5.44
C LEU A 169 34.24 10.50 -5.51
N LEU A 170 32.99 10.78 -5.88
CA LEU A 170 32.40 12.12 -6.00
C LEU A 170 31.09 12.17 -5.21
N ALA A 171 30.96 13.14 -4.30
CA ALA A 171 29.73 13.40 -3.58
C ALA A 171 29.24 14.83 -3.81
N VAL A 172 27.94 14.97 -4.01
CA VAL A 172 27.26 16.26 -4.09
C VAL A 172 26.51 16.51 -2.78
N GLY A 173 26.94 17.52 -2.02
CA GLY A 173 26.30 17.92 -0.76
C GLY A 173 25.39 19.13 -0.93
N SER A 174 24.63 19.44 0.12
CA SER A 174 23.70 20.60 0.16
C SER A 174 23.68 21.30 1.53
N GLU A 175 24.61 20.95 2.42
CA GLU A 175 24.64 21.43 3.81
C GLU A 175 25.88 22.30 4.05
N GLY A 176 26.44 22.88 2.99
CA GLY A 176 27.61 23.75 3.06
C GLY A 176 28.83 23.05 3.64
N GLU A 177 29.52 23.74 4.55
CA GLU A 177 30.79 23.27 5.11
C GLU A 177 30.64 21.94 5.88
N GLU A 178 29.47 21.67 6.48
CA GLU A 178 29.22 20.42 7.20
C GLU A 178 29.28 19.19 6.28
N SER A 179 28.59 19.28 5.14
CA SER A 179 28.64 18.23 4.10
C SER A 179 30.05 18.12 3.51
N LYS A 180 30.72 19.25 3.27
CA LYS A 180 32.06 19.28 2.68
C LYS A 180 33.11 18.62 3.58
N GLU A 181 33.21 19.03 4.84
CA GLU A 181 34.15 18.46 5.81
C GLU A 181 33.96 16.95 5.96
N LEU A 182 32.69 16.51 6.06
CA LEU A 182 32.35 15.09 6.17
C LEU A 182 32.83 14.30 4.94
N VAL A 183 32.60 14.82 3.74
CA VAL A 183 32.97 14.16 2.47
C VAL A 183 34.49 14.12 2.29
N GLU A 184 35.16 15.26 2.45
CA GLU A 184 36.61 15.40 2.24
C GLU A 184 37.42 14.58 3.25
N LYS A 185 36.93 14.40 4.49
CA LYS A 185 37.51 13.49 5.50
C LYS A 185 37.72 12.07 4.96
N TYR A 186 36.85 11.59 4.06
CA TYR A 186 36.95 10.25 3.46
C TYR A 186 37.56 10.28 2.06
N GLY A 187 38.16 11.39 1.64
CA GLY A 187 38.86 11.51 0.35
C GLY A 187 37.96 11.51 -0.87
N PHE A 188 36.67 11.82 -0.71
CA PHE A 188 35.77 12.07 -1.82
C PHE A 188 36.01 13.48 -2.37
N ILE A 189 35.78 13.64 -3.67
CA ILE A 189 35.68 14.95 -4.30
C ILE A 189 34.32 15.55 -3.90
N TYR A 190 34.32 16.79 -3.43
CA TYR A 190 33.10 17.51 -3.04
C TYR A 190 32.58 18.43 -4.14
N LEU A 191 31.26 18.49 -4.29
CA LEU A 191 30.54 19.51 -5.04
C LEU A 191 29.36 20.01 -4.22
N GLU A 192 29.26 21.32 -4.03
CA GLU A 192 28.08 21.94 -3.42
C GLU A 192 26.98 22.13 -4.47
N HIS A 193 25.75 21.74 -4.16
CA HIS A 193 24.58 22.10 -4.96
C HIS A 193 23.30 22.05 -4.11
N SER A 194 22.31 22.90 -4.38
CA SER A 194 20.99 22.84 -3.71
C SER A 194 20.35 21.45 -3.84
N ASN A 195 19.71 20.97 -2.76
CA ASN A 195 18.99 19.69 -2.76
C ASN A 195 17.64 19.75 -3.49
N SER A 196 17.12 20.95 -3.76
CA SER A 196 15.87 21.16 -4.48
C SER A 196 16.10 22.07 -5.70
N PRO A 197 15.70 21.63 -6.91
CA PRO A 197 15.15 20.31 -7.22
C PRO A 197 16.24 19.22 -7.27
N LEU A 198 15.89 17.99 -6.88
CA LEU A 198 16.82 16.89 -6.71
C LEU A 198 17.50 16.48 -8.02
N ASN A 199 16.79 16.53 -9.16
CA ASN A 199 17.41 16.22 -10.45
C ASN A 199 18.58 17.16 -10.80
N LYS A 200 18.48 18.46 -10.51
CA LYS A 200 19.56 19.41 -10.79
C LYS A 200 20.82 19.10 -9.99
N LYS A 201 20.67 18.62 -8.75
CA LYS A 201 21.80 18.18 -7.91
C LYS A 201 22.54 17.00 -8.54
N TRP A 202 21.80 15.96 -8.92
CA TRP A 202 22.37 14.79 -9.59
C TRP A 202 23.01 15.13 -10.94
N GLU A 203 22.37 16.00 -11.71
CA GLU A 203 22.84 16.49 -13.00
C GLU A 203 24.17 17.27 -12.87
N ALA A 204 24.28 18.14 -11.85
CA ALA A 204 25.52 18.86 -11.56
C ALA A 204 26.67 17.91 -11.22
N GLY A 205 26.38 16.88 -10.40
CA GLY A 205 27.32 15.81 -10.10
C GLY A 205 27.76 15.06 -11.36
N LEU A 206 26.82 14.66 -12.22
CA LEU A 206 27.12 13.92 -13.44
C LEU A 206 28.01 14.74 -14.38
N LYS A 207 27.72 16.02 -14.58
CA LYS A 207 28.56 16.92 -15.39
C LYS A 207 29.97 17.07 -14.80
N LYS A 208 30.10 17.11 -13.48
CA LYS A 208 31.42 17.15 -12.81
C LYS A 208 32.25 15.89 -13.05
N THR A 209 31.62 14.72 -13.21
CA THR A 209 32.34 13.47 -13.52
C THR A 209 33.11 13.52 -14.83
N LYS A 210 32.65 14.31 -15.83
CA LYS A 210 33.32 14.45 -17.13
C LYS A 210 34.80 14.85 -16.99
N GLY A 211 35.11 15.76 -16.06
CA GLY A 211 36.48 16.23 -15.81
C GLY A 211 37.39 15.19 -15.14
N LEU A 212 36.86 14.05 -14.71
CA LEU A 212 37.63 12.95 -14.10
C LEU A 212 38.06 11.90 -15.13
N ASN A 213 37.68 12.09 -16.40
CA ASN A 213 37.89 11.18 -17.53
C ASN A 213 37.54 9.72 -17.19
N PRO A 214 36.31 9.44 -16.69
CA PRO A 214 35.90 8.09 -16.36
C PRO A 214 35.77 7.22 -17.62
N ASP A 215 35.96 5.91 -17.44
CA ASP A 215 35.49 4.89 -18.38
C ASP A 215 34.04 4.48 -18.07
N ALA A 216 33.61 4.64 -16.81
CA ALA A 216 32.22 4.51 -16.40
C ALA A 216 31.88 5.35 -15.17
N VAL A 217 30.60 5.71 -15.05
CA VAL A 217 30.01 6.34 -13.85
C VAL A 217 28.97 5.41 -13.25
N ILE A 218 29.05 5.19 -11.94
CA ILE A 218 28.10 4.42 -11.15
C ILE A 218 27.28 5.37 -10.30
N ILE A 219 25.96 5.28 -10.40
CA ILE A 219 25.01 6.07 -9.61
C ILE A 219 24.64 5.29 -8.35
N LEU A 220 24.88 5.88 -7.17
CA LEU A 220 24.58 5.27 -5.88
C LEU A 220 23.98 6.26 -4.89
N GLY A 221 22.85 5.90 -4.30
CA GLY A 221 22.33 6.59 -3.13
C GLY A 221 23.29 6.46 -1.95
N SER A 222 23.28 7.44 -1.05
CA SER A 222 24.12 7.42 0.16
C SER A 222 23.70 6.35 1.19
N ASP A 223 22.71 5.52 0.83
CA ASP A 223 22.16 4.36 1.52
C ASP A 223 22.44 3.02 0.81
N ASP A 224 23.13 3.05 -0.34
CA ASP A 224 23.41 1.87 -1.17
C ASP A 224 24.84 1.32 -0.94
N PHE A 225 24.95 0.02 -0.65
CA PHE A 225 26.22 -0.67 -0.40
C PHE A 225 26.41 -1.83 -1.38
N LEU A 226 27.45 -1.74 -2.21
CA LEU A 226 27.83 -2.75 -3.20
C LEU A 226 29.08 -3.52 -2.75
N PRO A 227 29.07 -4.86 -2.66
CA PRO A 227 30.26 -5.63 -2.31
C PRO A 227 31.29 -5.64 -3.45
N VAL A 228 32.56 -5.95 -3.15
CA VAL A 228 33.69 -5.98 -4.12
C VAL A 228 33.35 -6.74 -5.41
N LYS A 229 32.68 -7.89 -5.32
CA LYS A 229 32.28 -8.73 -6.46
C LYS A 229 31.45 -8.00 -7.53
N VAL A 230 30.76 -6.91 -7.15
CA VAL A 230 30.01 -6.09 -8.10
C VAL A 230 30.96 -5.34 -9.05
N PHE A 231 32.13 -4.95 -8.58
CA PHE A 231 33.10 -4.22 -9.39
C PHE A 231 33.75 -5.09 -10.47
N ASP A 232 33.85 -6.40 -10.25
CA ASP A 232 34.23 -7.37 -11.29
C ASP A 232 33.24 -7.34 -12.46
N ILE A 233 31.94 -7.19 -12.17
CA ILE A 233 30.90 -7.05 -13.19
C ILE A 233 31.09 -5.73 -13.95
N TYR A 234 31.33 -4.62 -13.27
CA TYR A 234 31.53 -3.33 -13.92
C TYR A 234 32.78 -3.34 -14.81
N ARG A 235 33.89 -3.92 -14.35
CA ARG A 235 35.09 -4.12 -15.19
C ARG A 235 34.76 -4.94 -16.43
N SER A 236 34.10 -6.09 -16.25
CA SER A 236 33.66 -6.94 -17.37
C SER A 236 32.72 -6.21 -18.35
N TRP A 237 31.88 -5.29 -17.86
CA TRP A 237 31.02 -4.47 -18.71
C TRP A 237 31.80 -3.46 -19.54
N ILE A 238 32.81 -2.80 -18.95
CA ILE A 238 33.70 -1.88 -19.67
C ILE A 238 34.46 -2.62 -20.78
N ASP A 239 35.03 -3.78 -20.45
CA ASP A 239 35.81 -4.62 -21.39
C ASP A 239 34.95 -5.15 -22.55
N ARG A 240 33.67 -5.47 -22.27
CA ARG A 240 32.72 -5.96 -23.27
C ARG A 240 31.97 -4.84 -24.03
N GLY A 241 32.26 -3.58 -23.72
CA GLY A 241 31.63 -2.40 -24.34
C GLY A 241 30.13 -2.27 -24.04
N VAL A 242 29.69 -2.64 -22.84
CA VAL A 242 28.32 -2.37 -22.37
C VAL A 242 28.14 -0.88 -22.16
N LEU A 243 27.05 -0.32 -22.69
CA LEU A 243 26.77 1.11 -22.59
C LEU A 243 26.05 1.51 -21.29
N CYS A 244 25.08 0.70 -20.86
CA CYS A 244 24.33 0.92 -19.64
C CYS A 244 23.92 -0.41 -19.00
N GLY A 245 23.92 -0.47 -17.67
CA GLY A 245 23.50 -1.67 -16.94
C GLY A 245 23.12 -1.39 -15.49
N GLY A 246 22.66 -2.43 -14.80
CA GLY A 246 22.32 -2.36 -13.38
C GLY A 246 21.65 -3.63 -12.87
N PHE A 247 21.15 -3.57 -11.64
CA PHE A 247 20.54 -4.71 -10.97
C PHE A 247 19.03 -4.74 -11.16
N THR A 248 18.45 -5.92 -11.34
CA THR A 248 17.01 -6.12 -11.55
C THR A 248 16.25 -6.47 -10.26
N ASP A 249 16.97 -6.79 -9.19
CA ASP A 249 16.48 -7.13 -7.86
C ASP A 249 17.40 -6.55 -6.79
N GLY A 250 16.96 -6.55 -5.53
CA GLY A 250 17.70 -5.88 -4.44
C GLY A 250 17.35 -6.41 -3.06
N TYR A 251 18.26 -6.20 -2.10
CA TYR A 251 18.05 -6.46 -0.69
C TYR A 251 17.90 -5.13 0.04
N PHE A 252 16.87 -5.01 0.88
CA PHE A 252 16.57 -3.81 1.64
C PHE A 252 16.61 -4.14 3.12
N VAL A 253 17.49 -3.45 3.86
CA VAL A 253 17.72 -3.72 5.27
C VAL A 253 17.13 -2.58 6.10
N ASP A 254 16.12 -2.88 6.91
CA ASP A 254 15.64 -1.95 7.94
C ASP A 254 16.66 -1.90 9.06
N ILE A 255 17.34 -0.77 9.24
CA ILE A 255 18.35 -0.65 10.30
C ILE A 255 17.71 -0.64 11.69
N SER A 256 16.45 -0.24 11.84
CA SER A 256 15.73 -0.22 13.13
C SER A 256 15.21 -1.61 13.49
N ASN A 257 14.76 -2.36 12.49
CA ASN A 257 14.30 -3.73 12.64
C ASN A 257 14.90 -4.67 11.59
N PRO A 258 16.16 -5.10 11.76
CA PRO A 258 16.82 -5.97 10.77
C PRO A 258 16.12 -7.32 10.55
N ILE A 259 15.23 -7.74 11.45
CA ILE A 259 14.43 -8.97 11.29
C ILE A 259 13.35 -8.79 10.20
N GLU A 260 12.88 -7.57 9.99
CA GLU A 260 11.86 -7.19 8.98
C GLU A 260 12.45 -6.77 7.62
N SER A 261 13.75 -7.03 7.41
CA SER A 261 14.41 -6.76 6.13
C SER A 261 13.83 -7.63 5.00
N ILE A 262 13.93 -7.16 3.76
CA ILE A 262 13.34 -7.83 2.59
C ILE A 262 14.32 -8.04 1.45
N TYR A 263 14.06 -9.08 0.67
CA TYR A 263 14.51 -9.22 -0.70
C TYR A 263 13.35 -8.87 -1.64
N TRP A 264 13.61 -7.98 -2.60
CA TRP A 264 12.67 -7.66 -3.67
C TRP A 264 13.22 -8.20 -4.99
N GLY A 265 12.51 -9.18 -5.56
CA GLY A 265 12.83 -9.84 -6.83
C GLY A 265 12.58 -9.00 -8.08
N GLY A 266 12.42 -7.68 -7.93
CA GLY A 266 12.29 -6.75 -9.03
C GLY A 266 10.89 -6.59 -9.60
N TYR A 267 10.87 -5.93 -10.77
CA TYR A 267 9.70 -5.79 -11.63
C TYR A 267 9.38 -7.12 -12.32
N GLY A 268 8.09 -7.43 -12.50
CA GLY A 268 7.64 -8.71 -13.07
C GLY A 268 6.57 -9.44 -12.25
N GLY A 269 6.11 -8.84 -11.15
CA GLY A 269 4.97 -9.31 -10.39
C GLY A 269 3.65 -9.17 -11.18
N MET A 270 2.56 -9.69 -10.63
CA MET A 270 1.24 -9.58 -11.27
C MET A 270 0.73 -8.14 -11.23
N GLU A 271 0.06 -7.71 -12.30
CA GLU A 271 -0.52 -6.36 -12.39
C GLU A 271 -1.50 -6.06 -11.24
N LYS A 272 -2.38 -7.01 -10.92
CA LYS A 272 -3.34 -6.91 -9.80
C LYS A 272 -2.69 -6.74 -8.42
N ASN A 273 -1.40 -7.04 -8.30
CA ASN A 273 -0.61 -6.91 -7.09
C ASN A 273 0.46 -5.81 -7.27
N ALA A 274 0.17 -4.75 -8.02
CA ALA A 274 1.10 -3.64 -8.30
C ALA A 274 2.49 -4.08 -8.83
N GLY A 275 2.60 -5.27 -9.44
CA GLY A 275 3.88 -5.91 -9.75
C GLY A 275 4.57 -5.44 -11.04
N MET A 276 3.95 -4.52 -11.78
CA MET A 276 4.49 -3.86 -12.97
C MET A 276 5.15 -4.81 -13.99
N PRO A 277 4.41 -5.80 -14.54
CA PRO A 277 4.99 -6.81 -15.44
C PRO A 277 5.64 -6.22 -16.70
N TRP A 278 5.15 -5.09 -17.21
CA TRP A 278 5.75 -4.43 -18.39
C TRP A 278 7.18 -3.91 -18.17
N ARG A 279 7.62 -3.81 -16.90
CA ARG A 279 8.96 -3.34 -16.51
C ARG A 279 9.96 -4.48 -16.24
N ILE A 280 9.64 -5.73 -16.58
CA ILE A 280 10.58 -6.83 -16.41
C ILE A 280 11.90 -6.57 -17.17
N ASN A 281 13.03 -7.01 -16.58
CA ASN A 281 14.41 -6.68 -16.96
C ASN A 281 14.84 -5.23 -16.73
N GLU A 282 13.93 -4.32 -16.34
CA GLU A 282 14.32 -2.97 -15.95
C GLU A 282 15.19 -3.00 -14.69
N THR A 283 16.20 -2.15 -14.64
CA THR A 283 17.11 -2.03 -13.51
C THR A 283 16.53 -1.13 -12.43
N MET A 284 16.80 -1.43 -11.16
CA MET A 284 16.53 -0.54 -10.04
C MET A 284 17.54 0.62 -10.02
N GLY A 285 17.31 1.62 -9.16
CA GLY A 285 18.20 2.79 -9.05
C GLY A 285 19.59 2.47 -8.51
N MET A 286 19.69 1.56 -7.54
CA MET A 286 20.94 1.18 -6.90
C MET A 286 21.97 0.66 -7.91
N GLY A 287 23.14 1.30 -7.95
CA GLY A 287 24.31 0.84 -8.69
C GLY A 287 24.14 0.83 -10.21
N ARG A 288 23.38 1.78 -10.76
CA ARG A 288 23.28 1.90 -12.22
C ARG A 288 24.61 2.32 -12.82
N PHE A 289 25.02 1.58 -13.84
CA PHE A 289 26.25 1.76 -14.60
C PHE A 289 25.95 2.51 -15.90
N TYR A 290 26.76 3.51 -16.21
CA TYR A 290 26.76 4.22 -17.49
C TYR A 290 28.20 4.33 -18.00
N SER A 291 28.47 3.81 -19.20
CA SER A 291 29.79 3.97 -19.81
C SER A 291 30.03 5.43 -20.21
N SER A 292 31.29 5.83 -20.27
CA SER A 292 31.67 7.15 -20.78
C SER A 292 31.20 7.37 -22.22
N ASP A 293 31.24 6.33 -23.06
CA ASP A 293 30.71 6.36 -24.42
C ASP A 293 29.22 6.78 -24.44
N LEU A 294 28.38 6.17 -23.61
CA LEU A 294 26.97 6.56 -23.50
C LEU A 294 26.83 7.97 -22.96
N LEU A 295 27.62 8.33 -21.93
CA LEU A 295 27.57 9.66 -21.34
C LEU A 295 27.96 10.74 -22.34
N GLU A 296 28.95 10.53 -23.21
CA GLU A 296 29.26 11.47 -24.29
C GLU A 296 28.10 11.60 -25.29
N ILE A 297 27.45 10.48 -25.67
CA ILE A 297 26.28 10.48 -26.56
C ILE A 297 25.15 11.34 -26.00
N ILE A 298 24.89 11.25 -24.69
CA ILE A 298 23.82 12.01 -24.03
C ILE A 298 24.29 13.34 -23.44
N ASN A 299 25.53 13.74 -23.74
CA ASN A 299 26.19 14.95 -23.23
C ASN A 299 26.20 15.07 -21.70
N TYR A 300 26.50 13.97 -21.00
CA TYR A 300 26.55 13.84 -19.55
C TYR A 300 25.26 14.34 -18.89
N SER A 301 24.11 14.06 -19.53
CA SER A 301 22.81 14.51 -19.09
C SER A 301 21.76 13.39 -19.07
N LEU A 302 21.38 12.98 -17.85
CA LEU A 302 20.38 11.95 -17.61
C LEU A 302 19.03 12.52 -17.14
N TRP A 303 19.04 13.72 -16.52
CA TRP A 303 17.86 14.26 -15.86
C TRP A 303 17.51 15.70 -16.28
N GLU A 304 18.02 16.15 -17.42
CA GLU A 304 17.62 17.43 -18.01
C GLU A 304 16.10 17.50 -18.29
N GLY A 305 15.57 18.71 -18.20
CA GLY A 305 14.15 19.02 -18.35
C GLY A 305 13.58 19.67 -17.09
N GLU A 306 12.31 19.38 -16.81
CA GLU A 306 11.57 19.96 -15.69
C GLU A 306 12.15 19.58 -14.32
N ASP A 307 11.94 20.47 -13.36
CA ASP A 307 12.36 20.31 -11.97
C ASP A 307 11.61 19.15 -11.31
N ILE A 308 12.32 18.09 -10.94
CA ILE A 308 11.74 16.90 -10.30
C ILE A 308 12.49 16.50 -9.04
N ASN A 309 11.72 16.13 -8.01
CA ASN A 309 12.22 15.69 -6.71
C ASN A 309 12.02 14.18 -6.45
N ARG A 310 11.42 13.46 -7.40
CA ARG A 310 11.11 12.02 -7.30
C ARG A 310 11.16 11.34 -8.67
N GLY A 311 11.30 10.02 -8.68
CA GLY A 311 11.25 9.23 -9.92
C GLY A 311 12.47 9.41 -10.84
N LEU A 312 13.63 9.77 -10.28
CA LEU A 312 14.86 9.99 -11.03
C LEU A 312 15.30 8.76 -11.83
N ASP A 313 15.12 7.56 -11.26
CA ASP A 313 15.38 6.29 -11.95
C ASP A 313 14.54 6.14 -13.22
N GLY A 314 13.26 6.51 -13.14
CA GLY A 314 12.36 6.50 -14.29
C GLY A 314 12.82 7.48 -15.36
N ARG A 315 13.15 8.71 -14.97
CA ARG A 315 13.62 9.77 -15.90
C ARG A 315 14.92 9.37 -16.61
N ALA A 316 15.92 8.87 -15.87
CA ALA A 316 17.18 8.39 -16.46
C ALA A 316 16.93 7.23 -17.44
N LYS A 317 16.03 6.30 -17.10
CA LYS A 317 15.65 5.20 -17.98
C LYS A 317 15.01 5.71 -19.27
N GLU A 318 14.03 6.61 -19.19
CA GLU A 318 13.39 7.19 -20.38
C GLU A 318 14.39 7.94 -21.27
N ARG A 319 15.36 8.65 -20.66
CA ARG A 319 16.45 9.29 -21.40
C ARG A 319 17.30 8.28 -22.16
N VAL A 320 17.60 7.13 -21.57
CA VAL A 320 18.36 6.07 -22.26
C VAL A 320 17.51 5.38 -23.34
N ILE A 321 16.20 5.19 -23.11
CA ILE A 321 15.26 4.65 -24.10
C ILE A 321 15.15 5.58 -25.32
N SER A 322 15.21 6.91 -25.16
CA SER A 322 15.13 7.84 -26.30
C SER A 322 16.28 7.69 -27.30
N PHE A 323 17.40 7.07 -26.90
CA PHE A 323 18.50 6.69 -27.80
C PHE A 323 18.37 5.28 -28.37
N GLY A 324 17.23 4.61 -28.14
CA GLY A 324 16.99 3.26 -28.64
C GLY A 324 17.52 2.13 -27.77
N LEU A 325 17.91 2.40 -26.53
CA LEU A 325 18.50 1.40 -25.63
C LEU A 325 17.43 0.89 -24.64
N LEU A 326 16.90 -0.31 -24.90
CA LEU A 326 15.81 -0.91 -24.11
C LEU A 326 16.32 -1.84 -23.00
N PRO A 327 15.54 -2.04 -21.92
CA PRO A 327 15.81 -3.07 -20.92
C PRO A 327 15.86 -4.48 -21.51
N VAL A 328 16.99 -5.17 -21.28
CA VAL A 328 17.28 -6.54 -21.71
C VAL A 328 18.14 -7.25 -20.66
N ASN A 329 18.11 -8.58 -20.65
CA ASN A 329 19.12 -9.35 -19.91
C ASN A 329 20.42 -9.48 -20.74
N ASP A 330 21.53 -9.85 -20.09
CA ASP A 330 22.86 -9.92 -20.73
C ASP A 330 22.89 -10.79 -22.01
N ALA A 331 22.18 -11.94 -21.99
CA ALA A 331 22.10 -12.86 -23.13
C ALA A 331 21.36 -12.26 -24.34
N ASN A 332 20.52 -11.25 -24.14
CA ASN A 332 19.73 -10.60 -25.18
C ASN A 332 20.23 -9.20 -25.52
N THR A 333 21.46 -8.85 -25.17
CA THR A 333 22.12 -7.66 -25.71
C THR A 333 22.22 -7.72 -27.24
N LEU A 334 22.19 -6.54 -27.87
CA LEU A 334 22.48 -6.38 -29.29
C LEU A 334 23.95 -6.01 -29.45
N ILE A 335 24.71 -6.83 -30.17
CA ILE A 335 26.12 -6.59 -30.43
C ILE A 335 26.23 -5.74 -31.69
N TYR A 336 26.86 -4.58 -31.57
CA TYR A 336 27.20 -3.69 -32.67
C TYR A 336 28.72 -3.56 -32.76
N LYS A 337 29.26 -3.59 -33.98
CA LYS A 337 30.71 -3.46 -34.21
C LYS A 337 30.94 -2.29 -35.15
N GLU A 338 31.74 -1.33 -34.71
CA GLU A 338 32.05 -0.14 -35.49
C GLU A 338 33.48 0.29 -35.20
N GLY A 339 34.23 0.62 -36.25
CA GLY A 339 35.63 1.05 -36.10
C GLY A 339 36.56 0.03 -35.44
N GLY A 340 36.17 -1.24 -35.27
CA GLY A 340 36.93 -2.26 -34.52
C GLY A 340 36.59 -2.35 -33.04
N THR A 341 35.72 -1.46 -32.55
CA THR A 341 35.17 -1.49 -31.19
C THR A 341 33.89 -2.32 -31.18
N VAL A 342 33.68 -3.08 -30.10
CA VAL A 342 32.47 -3.86 -29.86
C VAL A 342 31.61 -3.12 -28.84
N TYR A 343 30.37 -2.83 -29.21
CA TYR A 343 29.36 -2.24 -28.34
C TYR A 343 28.26 -3.26 -28.05
N ARG A 344 27.84 -3.33 -26.79
CA ARG A 344 26.66 -4.09 -26.35
C ARG A 344 25.55 -3.11 -26.02
N LEU A 345 24.58 -3.05 -26.91
CA LEU A 345 23.45 -2.14 -26.85
C LEU A 345 22.32 -2.76 -26.01
N GLY A 346 21.73 -1.92 -25.17
CA GLY A 346 20.65 -2.22 -24.24
C GLY A 346 20.94 -1.69 -22.84
N GLN A 347 19.90 -1.64 -22.01
CA GLN A 347 20.04 -1.46 -20.56
C GLN A 347 20.17 -2.85 -19.95
N VAL A 348 21.41 -3.27 -19.67
CA VAL A 348 21.73 -4.64 -19.27
C VAL A 348 21.34 -4.88 -17.82
N GLY A 349 20.28 -5.67 -17.63
CA GLY A 349 19.81 -6.09 -16.32
C GLY A 349 20.43 -7.43 -15.89
N ILE A 350 20.98 -7.46 -14.68
CA ILE A 350 21.45 -8.68 -14.01
C ILE A 350 20.73 -8.86 -12.67
N SER A 351 20.56 -10.11 -12.21
CA SER A 351 19.99 -10.38 -10.89
C SER A 351 21.12 -10.64 -9.88
N LEU A 352 21.13 -9.88 -8.80
CA LEU A 352 22.00 -10.08 -7.65
C LEU A 352 21.81 -11.49 -7.09
N LYS A 353 20.55 -11.93 -6.95
CA LYS A 353 20.24 -13.25 -6.41
C LYS A 353 20.75 -14.38 -7.31
N GLU A 354 20.54 -14.29 -8.62
CA GLU A 354 21.02 -15.30 -9.59
C GLU A 354 22.56 -15.36 -9.62
N ASN A 355 23.25 -14.27 -9.28
CA ASN A 355 24.71 -14.19 -9.20
C ASN A 355 25.26 -14.38 -7.77
N ASN A 356 24.40 -14.71 -6.79
CA ASN A 356 24.78 -14.87 -5.38
C ASN A 356 25.54 -13.65 -4.80
N ILE A 357 25.06 -12.45 -5.11
CA ILE A 357 25.57 -11.17 -4.64
C ILE A 357 24.56 -10.56 -3.66
N TYR A 358 25.03 -10.07 -2.52
CA TYR A 358 24.20 -9.40 -1.53
C TYR A 358 24.55 -7.91 -1.46
N ALA A 359 24.07 -7.13 -2.44
CA ALA A 359 24.11 -5.68 -2.35
C ALA A 359 22.89 -5.18 -1.58
N VAL A 360 23.07 -4.19 -0.71
CA VAL A 360 22.03 -3.74 0.22
C VAL A 360 21.74 -2.26 0.11
N ASP A 361 20.45 -1.93 0.14
CA ASP A 361 19.93 -0.59 0.37
C ASP A 361 19.47 -0.51 1.84
N ILE A 362 20.02 0.44 2.60
CA ILE A 362 19.74 0.61 4.03
C ILE A 362 18.57 1.57 4.23
N LYS A 363 17.53 1.09 4.89
CA LYS A 363 16.36 1.86 5.27
C LYS A 363 16.44 2.30 6.72
N ILE A 364 16.36 3.62 6.91
CA ILE A 364 16.20 4.27 8.21
C ILE A 364 14.75 4.75 8.34
N PRO A 365 14.07 4.51 9.48
CA PRO A 365 12.73 5.04 9.73
C PRO A 365 12.66 6.54 9.50
N ASN A 366 11.54 7.00 8.92
CA ASN A 366 11.17 8.42 8.76
C ASN A 366 12.14 9.31 7.96
N SER A 367 13.22 8.76 7.39
CA SER A 367 14.23 9.51 6.60
C SER A 367 14.51 8.91 5.22
N SER A 368 14.02 7.69 4.96
CA SER A 368 14.16 7.04 3.66
C SER A 368 13.12 7.59 2.68
N VAL A 369 13.56 8.07 1.52
CA VAL A 369 12.66 8.58 0.45
C VAL A 369 11.65 7.51 -0.01
N THR A 370 12.07 6.25 -0.04
CA THR A 370 11.19 5.10 -0.32
C THR A 370 11.13 4.18 0.91
N PRO A 371 10.04 4.22 1.71
CA PRO A 371 9.89 3.33 2.85
C PRO A 371 9.65 1.87 2.42
N LEU A 372 10.01 0.93 3.29
CA LEU A 372 9.85 -0.53 3.04
C LEU A 372 8.41 -0.93 2.69
N VAL A 373 7.42 -0.25 3.28
CA VAL A 373 5.99 -0.47 3.03
C VAL A 373 5.63 -0.42 1.54
N ASN A 374 6.32 0.39 0.75
CA ASN A 374 6.04 0.53 -0.68
C ASN A 374 6.37 -0.75 -1.47
N PHE A 375 7.37 -1.53 -1.04
CA PHE A 375 7.73 -2.78 -1.72
C PHE A 375 6.69 -3.87 -1.46
N TYR A 376 6.08 -3.91 -0.28
CA TYR A 376 5.07 -4.91 0.09
C TYR A 376 3.81 -4.88 -0.78
N ARG A 377 3.57 -3.80 -1.53
CA ARG A 377 2.51 -3.71 -2.55
C ARG A 377 2.69 -4.79 -3.62
N SER A 378 3.94 -5.13 -3.97
CA SER A 378 4.31 -6.19 -4.92
C SER A 378 4.40 -7.57 -4.24
N LEU A 379 3.27 -8.11 -3.79
CA LEU A 379 3.20 -9.35 -2.98
C LEU A 379 4.01 -10.54 -3.53
N ASN A 380 4.11 -10.67 -4.86
CA ASN A 380 4.82 -11.79 -5.50
C ASN A 380 6.32 -11.52 -5.72
N SER A 381 6.77 -10.27 -5.52
CA SER A 381 8.17 -9.87 -5.69
C SER A 381 8.91 -9.81 -4.36
N VAL A 382 8.24 -9.75 -3.22
CA VAL A 382 8.89 -9.51 -1.92
C VAL A 382 8.96 -10.77 -1.07
N LYS A 383 10.12 -11.00 -0.45
CA LYS A 383 10.36 -12.05 0.53
C LYS A 383 11.06 -11.46 1.74
N LYS A 384 10.59 -11.78 2.95
CA LYS A 384 11.33 -11.44 4.17
C LYS A 384 12.67 -12.19 4.19
N ILE A 385 13.70 -11.53 4.70
CA ILE A 385 15.02 -12.12 4.90
C ILE A 385 15.36 -12.10 6.39
N SER A 386 15.62 -13.29 6.94
CA SER A 386 16.15 -13.42 8.29
C SER A 386 17.66 -13.12 8.30
N ASN A 387 18.19 -12.67 9.44
CA ASN A 387 19.62 -12.51 9.68
C ASN A 387 20.34 -11.53 8.72
N SER A 388 19.66 -10.46 8.29
CA SER A 388 20.20 -9.48 7.34
C SER A 388 21.58 -8.92 7.75
N LEU A 389 21.79 -8.59 9.03
CA LEU A 389 23.09 -8.12 9.52
C LEU A 389 24.21 -9.19 9.45
N LYS A 390 23.88 -10.48 9.64
CA LYS A 390 24.87 -11.55 9.46
C LYS A 390 25.25 -11.72 7.99
N ASN A 391 24.29 -11.51 7.08
CA ASN A 391 24.58 -11.49 5.65
C ASN A 391 25.48 -10.30 5.31
N VAL A 392 25.28 -9.13 5.95
CA VAL A 392 26.21 -7.99 5.81
C VAL A 392 27.61 -8.36 6.30
N GLU A 393 27.73 -8.97 7.49
CA GLU A 393 29.02 -9.41 8.01
C GLU A 393 29.74 -10.37 7.04
N LYS A 394 29.00 -11.33 6.47
CA LYS A 394 29.53 -12.30 5.53
C LYS A 394 30.03 -11.67 4.22
N GLU A 395 29.28 -10.72 3.65
CA GLU A 395 29.56 -10.21 2.30
C GLU A 395 30.38 -8.91 2.29
N PHE A 396 30.36 -8.12 3.38
CA PHE A 396 31.05 -6.83 3.49
C PHE A 396 32.11 -6.80 4.60
N GLY A 397 32.18 -7.85 5.43
CA GLY A 397 33.11 -7.96 6.54
C GLY A 397 32.62 -7.36 7.86
N TYR A 398 33.35 -7.68 8.94
CA TYR A 398 32.99 -7.34 10.31
C TYR A 398 32.88 -5.83 10.57
N ARG A 399 33.70 -5.00 9.88
CA ARG A 399 33.72 -3.56 10.11
C ARG A 399 32.38 -2.92 9.75
N LEU A 400 31.87 -3.12 8.53
CA LEU A 400 30.58 -2.56 8.11
C LEU A 400 29.44 -3.09 8.98
N TYR A 401 29.47 -4.39 9.31
CA TYR A 401 28.54 -4.98 10.26
C TYR A 401 28.54 -4.29 11.64
N SER A 402 29.73 -3.97 12.17
CA SER A 402 29.85 -3.28 13.45
C SER A 402 29.32 -1.84 13.40
N GLU A 403 29.57 -1.11 12.30
CA GLU A 403 29.03 0.23 12.05
C GLU A 403 27.49 0.18 11.97
N PHE A 404 26.91 -0.78 11.25
CA PHE A 404 25.46 -1.00 11.21
C PHE A 404 24.87 -1.44 12.55
N LYS A 405 25.60 -2.17 13.39
CA LYS A 405 25.15 -2.47 14.76
C LYS A 405 25.06 -1.22 15.62
N VAL A 406 25.98 -0.27 15.46
CA VAL A 406 25.92 1.02 16.18
C VAL A 406 24.70 1.81 15.73
N LEU A 407 24.46 1.90 14.42
CA LEU A 407 23.25 2.53 13.87
C LEU A 407 21.98 1.81 14.37
N ASN A 408 21.94 0.48 14.33
CA ASN A 408 20.80 -0.30 14.81
C ASN A 408 20.51 0.02 16.28
N ARG A 409 21.52 0.08 17.16
CA ARG A 409 21.30 0.49 18.56
C ARG A 409 20.73 1.90 18.65
N LYS A 410 21.31 2.87 17.94
CA LYS A 410 20.86 4.27 17.93
C LYS A 410 19.40 4.40 17.51
N TYR A 411 19.01 3.73 16.42
CA TYR A 411 17.65 3.80 15.87
C TYR A 411 16.67 2.83 16.53
N LYS A 412 17.15 1.87 17.33
CA LYS A 412 16.32 0.98 18.16
C LYS A 412 16.09 1.54 19.57
N SER A 413 17.04 2.29 20.13
CA SER A 413 16.98 2.85 21.50
C SER A 413 16.25 4.18 21.57
N ASN A 414 16.09 4.87 20.45
CA ASN A 414 15.08 5.90 20.32
C ASN A 414 13.72 5.20 20.20
N ASP A 415 13.24 4.64 21.33
CA ASP A 415 11.81 4.70 21.64
C ASP A 415 11.46 6.19 21.61
N PHE A 416 11.23 6.71 20.41
CA PHE A 416 10.46 7.92 20.25
C PHE A 416 9.23 7.74 21.13
N ASP A 417 8.84 8.79 21.84
CA ASP A 417 7.49 8.94 22.32
C ASP A 417 6.57 8.96 21.08
N ASP A 418 6.33 7.76 20.54
CA ASP A 418 5.71 7.49 19.25
C ASP A 418 4.19 7.69 19.32
N SER A 419 3.70 8.14 20.48
CA SER A 419 2.37 8.73 20.60
C SER A 419 2.25 9.94 19.66
N ALA A 420 3.27 10.81 19.63
CA ALA A 420 3.33 11.96 18.72
C ALA A 420 3.68 11.56 17.27
N GLY A 421 4.52 10.53 17.07
CA GLY A 421 4.91 10.04 15.73
C GLY A 421 3.77 9.33 15.00
N LEU A 422 3.00 8.49 15.70
CA LEU A 422 1.84 7.79 15.15
C LEU A 422 0.68 8.75 14.81
N LEU A 423 0.54 9.87 15.52
CA LEU A 423 -0.44 10.92 15.22
C LEU A 423 0.04 11.90 14.13
N LYS A 424 1.34 12.24 14.09
CA LYS A 424 1.92 13.10 13.04
C LYS A 424 2.05 12.42 11.67
N SER A 425 2.09 11.08 11.64
CA SER A 425 2.04 10.28 10.41
C SER A 425 0.61 9.89 9.99
N THR A 426 -0.41 10.57 10.53
CA THR A 426 -1.80 10.26 10.19
C THR A 426 -2.10 10.63 8.73
N PRO A 427 -2.92 9.83 8.03
CA PRO A 427 -3.25 10.10 6.64
C PRO A 427 -3.90 11.47 6.48
N SER A 428 -3.61 12.12 5.36
CA SER A 428 -4.27 13.38 4.97
C SER A 428 -5.77 13.15 4.76
N LEU A 429 -6.56 14.24 4.71
CA LEU A 429 -7.98 14.14 4.39
C LEU A 429 -8.21 13.50 3.00
N ASP A 430 -7.33 13.76 2.04
CA ASP A 430 -7.38 13.12 0.71
C ASP A 430 -7.16 11.61 0.80
N GLU A 431 -6.13 11.19 1.55
CA GLU A 431 -5.84 9.77 1.74
C GLU A 431 -6.97 9.04 2.48
N LEU A 432 -7.57 9.69 3.48
CA LEU A 432 -8.74 9.16 4.19
C LEU A 432 -9.94 9.04 3.25
N PHE A 433 -10.23 10.08 2.46
CA PHE A 433 -11.34 10.06 1.52
C PHE A 433 -11.21 8.93 0.50
N GLU A 434 -10.05 8.83 -0.17
CA GLU A 434 -9.77 7.79 -1.15
C GLU A 434 -9.86 6.39 -0.53
N PHE A 435 -9.31 6.22 0.67
CA PHE A 435 -9.40 4.95 1.39
C PHE A 435 -10.87 4.58 1.69
N ILE A 436 -11.65 5.47 2.28
CA ILE A 436 -13.05 5.21 2.65
C ILE A 436 -13.90 4.94 1.40
N TYR A 437 -13.72 5.73 0.34
CA TYR A 437 -14.40 5.53 -0.93
C TYR A 437 -14.19 4.12 -1.47
N LEU A 438 -12.94 3.65 -1.50
CA LEU A 438 -12.61 2.30 -1.93
C LEU A 438 -13.25 1.23 -1.03
N GLN A 439 -13.23 1.41 0.29
CA GLN A 439 -13.82 0.44 1.22
C GLN A 439 -15.34 0.33 1.05
N LEU A 440 -16.03 1.46 0.86
CA LEU A 440 -17.48 1.49 0.62
C LEU A 440 -17.83 0.89 -0.74
N ASP A 441 -17.10 1.23 -1.80
CA ASP A 441 -17.32 0.62 -3.12
C ASP A 441 -17.11 -0.90 -3.09
N MET A 442 -16.08 -1.36 -2.38
CA MET A 442 -15.83 -2.78 -2.14
C MET A 442 -16.96 -3.44 -1.37
N MET A 443 -17.49 -2.84 -0.30
CA MET A 443 -18.61 -3.38 0.47
C MET A 443 -19.77 -3.84 -0.44
N PHE A 444 -20.11 -3.04 -1.47
CA PHE A 444 -21.14 -3.42 -2.44
C PHE A 444 -20.66 -4.48 -3.45
N LYS A 445 -19.44 -4.33 -3.98
CA LYS A 445 -18.90 -5.20 -5.06
C LYS A 445 -18.38 -6.56 -4.58
N ARG A 446 -18.26 -6.79 -3.27
CA ARG A 446 -17.73 -8.05 -2.73
C ARG A 446 -18.56 -9.25 -3.17
N SER A 447 -17.83 -10.26 -3.61
CA SER A 447 -18.32 -11.58 -4.06
C SER A 447 -17.63 -12.74 -3.35
N ASP A 448 -16.59 -12.47 -2.57
CA ASP A 448 -15.75 -13.43 -1.87
C ASP A 448 -16.46 -14.14 -0.71
N HIS A 449 -17.59 -13.61 -0.23
CA HIS A 449 -18.47 -14.28 0.73
C HIS A 449 -19.52 -15.19 0.08
N GLY A 450 -19.61 -15.24 -1.26
CA GLY A 450 -20.63 -16.02 -1.96
C GLY A 450 -22.06 -15.56 -1.70
N LEU A 451 -22.24 -14.36 -1.13
CA LEU A 451 -23.55 -13.78 -0.81
C LEU A 451 -24.21 -13.21 -2.07
N ALA A 452 -25.43 -13.66 -2.35
CA ALA A 452 -26.27 -13.10 -3.40
C ALA A 452 -26.73 -11.67 -3.04
N PRO A 453 -27.22 -10.88 -4.01
CA PRO A 453 -27.98 -9.67 -3.72
C PRO A 453 -29.08 -9.94 -2.69
N GLY A 454 -29.25 -9.02 -1.73
CA GLY A 454 -30.11 -9.21 -0.58
C GLY A 454 -29.53 -10.06 0.56
N GLU A 455 -28.49 -10.89 0.38
CA GLU A 455 -27.91 -11.67 1.51
C GLU A 455 -26.84 -10.91 2.30
N LYS A 456 -26.62 -9.63 1.95
CA LYS A 456 -25.51 -8.81 2.44
C LYS A 456 -25.84 -7.95 3.65
N GLY A 457 -27.02 -8.07 4.28
CA GLY A 457 -27.44 -7.19 5.39
C GLY A 457 -26.40 -7.09 6.52
N ARG A 458 -25.92 -8.22 7.05
CA ARG A 458 -24.86 -8.24 8.07
C ARG A 458 -23.55 -7.61 7.59
N LEU A 459 -23.17 -7.88 6.34
CA LEU A 459 -21.98 -7.28 5.74
C LEU A 459 -22.12 -5.76 5.70
N TYR A 460 -23.27 -5.25 5.24
CA TYR A 460 -23.59 -3.83 5.23
C TYR A 460 -23.54 -3.25 6.63
N GLY A 461 -24.25 -3.81 7.62
CA GLY A 461 -24.25 -3.30 8.98
C GLY A 461 -22.86 -3.13 9.57
N TRP A 462 -22.04 -4.19 9.56
CA TRP A 462 -20.71 -4.14 10.17
C TRP A 462 -19.68 -3.30 9.41
N TYR A 463 -19.94 -2.94 8.14
CA TYR A 463 -19.08 -2.01 7.40
C TYR A 463 -19.57 -0.58 7.54
N TRP A 464 -20.81 -0.37 7.13
CA TRP A 464 -21.44 0.94 7.07
C TRP A 464 -21.61 1.58 8.44
N GLY A 465 -21.93 0.81 9.50
CA GLY A 465 -22.09 1.38 10.84
C GLY A 465 -20.87 2.17 11.32
N TYR A 466 -19.65 1.73 10.95
CA TYR A 466 -18.40 2.43 11.29
C TYR A 466 -18.02 3.48 10.25
N TYR A 467 -18.04 3.13 8.95
CA TYR A 467 -17.64 4.07 7.90
C TYR A 467 -18.61 5.24 7.75
N GLY A 468 -19.90 5.03 8.00
CA GLY A 468 -20.90 6.11 8.03
C GLY A 468 -20.54 7.17 9.09
N ARG A 469 -20.15 6.73 10.30
CA ARG A 469 -19.71 7.65 11.36
C ARG A 469 -18.38 8.32 11.07
N VAL A 470 -17.42 7.61 10.47
CA VAL A 470 -16.17 8.21 9.95
C VAL A 470 -16.48 9.39 9.03
N LEU A 471 -17.42 9.22 8.10
CA LEU A 471 -17.79 10.29 7.16
C LEU A 471 -18.48 11.47 7.86
N ILE A 472 -19.35 11.21 8.83
CA ILE A 472 -19.99 12.25 9.66
C ILE A 472 -18.90 13.06 10.39
N ASP A 473 -17.99 12.40 11.09
CA ASP A 473 -16.97 13.06 11.90
C ASP A 473 -15.96 13.82 11.04
N LEU A 474 -15.51 13.24 9.92
CA LEU A 474 -14.62 13.94 8.99
C LEU A 474 -15.30 15.14 8.34
N TYR A 475 -16.59 15.04 7.99
CA TYR A 475 -17.35 16.17 7.49
C TYR A 475 -17.44 17.29 8.54
N ARG A 476 -17.75 16.95 9.80
CA ARG A 476 -17.82 17.92 10.90
C ARG A 476 -16.46 18.55 11.22
N ALA A 477 -15.38 17.77 11.16
CA ALA A 477 -14.04 18.23 11.48
C ALA A 477 -13.44 19.13 10.37
N SER A 478 -13.76 18.84 9.11
CA SER A 478 -13.13 19.51 7.94
C SER A 478 -14.03 20.52 7.22
N GLY A 479 -15.35 20.35 7.27
CA GLY A 479 -16.31 21.07 6.44
C GLY A 479 -16.31 20.67 4.95
N GLU A 480 -15.55 19.65 4.56
CA GLU A 480 -15.41 19.26 3.15
C GLU A 480 -16.62 18.45 2.66
N ARG A 481 -17.37 19.01 1.69
CA ARG A 481 -18.61 18.40 1.15
C ARG A 481 -18.43 17.00 0.57
N ARG A 482 -17.25 16.62 0.11
CA ARG A 482 -17.03 15.28 -0.45
C ARG A 482 -17.37 14.16 0.53
N PHE A 483 -17.13 14.35 1.83
CA PHE A 483 -17.49 13.36 2.85
C PHE A 483 -19.01 13.24 3.02
N ASP A 484 -19.71 14.38 2.99
CA ASP A 484 -21.18 14.47 3.00
C ASP A 484 -21.80 13.81 1.75
N ASP A 485 -21.29 14.15 0.56
CA ASP A 485 -21.75 13.57 -0.70
C ASP A 485 -21.56 12.05 -0.74
N LEU A 486 -20.41 11.56 -0.26
CA LEU A 486 -20.12 10.13 -0.17
C LEU A 486 -21.03 9.43 0.84
N PHE A 487 -21.34 10.08 1.96
CA PHE A 487 -22.27 9.57 2.97
C PHE A 487 -23.67 9.40 2.37
N LEU A 488 -24.21 10.45 1.74
CA LEU A 488 -25.53 10.44 1.14
C LEU A 488 -25.63 9.44 -0.01
N ASN A 489 -24.62 9.40 -0.90
CA ASN A 489 -24.57 8.43 -2.00
C ASN A 489 -24.63 6.99 -1.46
N THR A 490 -23.88 6.71 -0.39
CA THR A 490 -23.86 5.38 0.21
C THR A 490 -25.18 5.04 0.88
N CYS A 491 -25.83 5.99 1.55
CA CYS A 491 -27.18 5.81 2.09
C CYS A 491 -28.18 5.40 0.99
N TYR A 492 -28.20 6.11 -0.14
CA TYR A 492 -29.13 5.79 -1.23
C TYR A 492 -28.87 4.40 -1.80
N ARG A 493 -27.61 4.04 -2.01
CA ARG A 493 -27.25 2.68 -2.47
C ARG A 493 -27.65 1.59 -1.48
N LEU A 494 -27.55 1.86 -0.17
CA LEU A 494 -28.05 0.92 0.85
C LEU A 494 -29.57 0.80 0.77
N LEU A 495 -30.29 1.92 0.63
CA LEU A 495 -31.74 1.90 0.48
C LEU A 495 -32.17 1.11 -0.76
N ASP A 496 -31.46 1.22 -1.89
CA ASP A 496 -31.73 0.41 -3.10
C ASP A 496 -31.61 -1.11 -2.83
N GLU A 497 -30.77 -1.51 -1.88
CA GLU A 497 -30.56 -2.90 -1.48
C GLU A 497 -31.44 -3.34 -0.29
N ARG A 498 -32.40 -2.52 0.14
CA ARG A 498 -33.32 -2.82 1.25
C ARG A 498 -34.38 -3.84 0.83
N ASP A 499 -34.76 -4.75 1.73
CA ASP A 499 -35.60 -5.91 1.44
C ASP A 499 -36.97 -5.53 0.83
N ASP A 500 -37.55 -4.40 1.24
CA ASP A 500 -38.80 -3.87 0.68
C ASP A 500 -38.67 -3.41 -0.77
N ASN A 501 -37.53 -2.80 -1.12
CA ASN A 501 -37.23 -2.43 -2.51
C ASN A 501 -36.90 -3.65 -3.38
N LEU A 502 -36.34 -4.70 -2.78
CA LEU A 502 -36.02 -5.96 -3.45
C LEU A 502 -37.18 -6.97 -3.47
N GLY A 503 -38.28 -6.71 -2.75
CA GLY A 503 -39.40 -7.64 -2.61
C GLY A 503 -39.05 -8.93 -1.85
N LEU A 504 -38.08 -8.87 -0.94
CA LEU A 504 -37.60 -10.04 -0.19
C LEU A 504 -38.41 -10.24 1.08
N ILE A 505 -38.84 -11.49 1.31
CA ILE A 505 -39.67 -11.87 2.45
C ILE A 505 -38.76 -12.27 3.62
N ASP A 506 -39.00 -11.69 4.78
CA ASP A 506 -38.50 -12.20 6.05
C ASP A 506 -39.26 -13.47 6.41
N GLU A 507 -38.59 -14.62 6.35
CA GLU A 507 -39.21 -15.94 6.53
C GLU A 507 -39.58 -16.23 7.99
N GLU A 508 -39.01 -15.49 8.95
CA GLU A 508 -39.39 -15.61 10.37
C GLU A 508 -40.66 -14.80 10.67
N ARG A 509 -40.87 -13.69 9.97
CA ARG A 509 -42.04 -12.82 10.14
C ARG A 509 -43.15 -13.08 9.12
N GLY A 510 -42.87 -13.84 8.07
CA GLY A 510 -43.83 -14.14 7.00
C GLY A 510 -44.26 -12.91 6.19
N ARG A 511 -43.44 -11.85 6.15
CA ARG A 511 -43.74 -10.58 5.49
C ARG A 511 -42.49 -9.90 4.97
N VAL A 512 -42.66 -8.96 4.05
CA VAL A 512 -41.58 -8.03 3.68
C VAL A 512 -41.36 -7.06 4.85
N VAL A 513 -40.09 -6.77 5.15
CA VAL A 513 -39.66 -5.87 6.23
C VAL A 513 -38.81 -4.78 5.59
N ALA A 514 -39.04 -3.51 5.92
CA ALA A 514 -38.21 -2.40 5.41
C ALA A 514 -36.83 -2.33 6.10
N SER A 515 -36.03 -3.38 6.01
CA SER A 515 -34.69 -3.53 6.60
C SER A 515 -33.78 -4.35 5.67
N TRP A 516 -32.60 -4.74 6.14
CA TRP A 516 -31.64 -5.54 5.37
C TRP A 516 -31.48 -6.93 5.97
N GLY A 517 -31.97 -7.93 5.25
CA GLY A 517 -31.95 -9.31 5.69
C GLY A 517 -30.67 -10.06 5.38
N GLY A 518 -30.58 -11.28 5.92
CA GLY A 518 -29.52 -12.24 5.61
C GLY A 518 -29.96 -13.67 5.93
N LYS A 519 -29.19 -14.66 5.47
CA LYS A 519 -29.45 -16.07 5.81
C LYS A 519 -28.76 -16.45 7.12
N PHE A 520 -29.49 -17.16 7.98
CA PHE A 520 -29.03 -17.61 9.30
C PHE A 520 -28.66 -19.10 9.29
N LYS A 521 -28.28 -19.66 10.46
CA LYS A 521 -27.81 -21.05 10.60
C LYS A 521 -28.84 -22.08 10.14
N ASN A 522 -30.13 -21.78 10.25
CA ASN A 522 -31.24 -22.59 9.77
C ASN A 522 -31.53 -22.40 8.27
N ASN A 523 -30.69 -21.65 7.56
CA ASN A 523 -30.83 -21.25 6.16
C ASN A 523 -32.07 -20.40 5.86
N LYS A 524 -32.80 -19.95 6.89
CA LYS A 524 -33.88 -18.98 6.73
C LYS A 524 -33.32 -17.58 6.57
N ARG A 525 -33.96 -16.80 5.72
CA ARG A 525 -33.78 -15.36 5.60
C ARG A 525 -34.56 -14.66 6.71
N ALA A 526 -33.88 -13.83 7.47
CA ALA A 526 -34.53 -12.95 8.44
C ALA A 526 -33.86 -11.58 8.46
N ASN A 527 -34.58 -10.60 8.97
CA ASN A 527 -34.06 -9.30 9.37
C ASN A 527 -33.83 -9.31 10.89
N GLU A 528 -32.72 -8.74 11.34
CA GLU A 528 -32.36 -8.67 12.75
C GLU A 528 -32.18 -7.21 13.20
N ILE A 529 -32.46 -6.94 14.47
CA ILE A 529 -32.35 -5.59 15.04
C ILE A 529 -30.91 -5.06 14.98
N THR A 530 -29.91 -5.95 15.05
CA THR A 530 -28.49 -5.60 14.97
C THR A 530 -28.13 -4.96 13.64
N THR A 531 -28.58 -5.59 12.55
CA THR A 531 -28.31 -5.10 11.20
C THR A 531 -29.09 -3.82 10.94
N ALA A 532 -30.36 -3.76 11.36
CA ALA A 532 -31.16 -2.55 11.30
C ALA A 532 -30.44 -1.41 12.04
N GLY A 533 -30.11 -1.62 13.32
CA GLY A 533 -29.45 -0.65 14.18
C GLY A 533 -28.10 -0.17 13.64
N LEU A 534 -27.22 -1.08 13.21
CA LEU A 534 -25.93 -0.71 12.62
C LEU A 534 -26.08 0.17 11.38
N ILE A 535 -27.08 -0.11 10.54
CA ILE A 535 -27.26 0.65 9.30
C ILE A 535 -27.93 2.00 9.56
N THR A 536 -28.96 2.02 10.41
CA THR A 536 -29.73 3.22 10.70
C THR A 536 -29.07 4.12 11.73
N LEU A 537 -28.10 3.64 12.53
CA LEU A 537 -27.40 4.47 13.52
C LEU A 537 -26.74 5.70 12.87
N PRO A 538 -25.80 5.56 11.91
CA PRO A 538 -25.21 6.73 11.25
C PRO A 538 -26.26 7.56 10.49
N MET A 539 -27.30 6.93 9.91
CA MET A 539 -28.39 7.65 9.23
C MET A 539 -29.18 8.55 10.21
N SER A 540 -29.49 8.02 11.39
CA SER A 540 -30.24 8.71 12.44
C SER A 540 -29.40 9.82 13.06
N GLU A 541 -28.12 9.55 13.34
CA GLU A 541 -27.15 10.53 13.84
C GLU A 541 -27.03 11.70 12.85
N TYR A 542 -26.72 11.41 11.58
CA TYR A 542 -26.62 12.41 10.51
C TYR A 542 -27.90 13.24 10.37
N ALA A 543 -29.07 12.59 10.28
CA ALA A 543 -30.34 13.30 10.16
C ALA A 543 -30.59 14.21 11.37
N SER A 544 -30.25 13.77 12.58
CA SER A 544 -30.42 14.56 13.81
C SER A 544 -29.46 15.75 13.92
N LEU A 545 -28.27 15.66 13.31
CA LEU A 545 -27.25 16.71 13.32
C LEU A 545 -27.48 17.74 12.20
N PHE A 546 -27.88 17.29 11.01
CA PHE A 546 -27.94 18.13 9.81
C PHE A 546 -29.36 18.39 9.28
N GLY A 547 -30.40 17.85 9.92
CA GLY A 547 -31.80 18.08 9.55
C GLY A 547 -32.22 17.43 8.23
N ASN A 548 -31.59 16.32 7.83
CA ASN A 548 -31.94 15.63 6.60
C ASN A 548 -33.18 14.73 6.79
N ASN A 549 -34.36 15.28 6.54
CA ASN A 549 -35.64 14.60 6.71
C ASN A 549 -35.78 13.34 5.84
N LEU A 550 -35.18 13.30 4.64
CA LEU A 550 -35.30 12.13 3.77
C LEU A 550 -34.60 10.92 4.36
N ILE A 551 -33.33 11.07 4.75
CA ILE A 551 -32.57 10.00 5.41
C ILE A 551 -33.18 9.65 6.76
N GLY A 552 -33.58 10.66 7.54
CA GLY A 552 -34.24 10.47 8.83
C GLY A 552 -35.53 9.65 8.74
N ASN A 553 -36.39 9.95 7.76
CA ASN A 553 -37.64 9.20 7.54
C ASN A 553 -37.36 7.75 7.16
N GLN A 554 -36.33 7.47 6.36
CA GLN A 554 -35.98 6.09 6.03
C GLN A 554 -35.47 5.30 7.24
N ALA A 555 -34.68 5.94 8.11
CA ALA A 555 -34.28 5.33 9.38
C ALA A 555 -35.49 5.07 10.29
N ILE A 556 -36.43 6.03 10.40
CA ILE A 556 -37.67 5.86 11.18
C ILE A 556 -38.50 4.67 10.66
N ILE A 557 -38.66 4.54 9.34
CA ILE A 557 -39.38 3.42 8.74
C ILE A 557 -38.72 2.10 9.14
N THR A 558 -37.39 1.96 8.92
CA THR A 558 -36.67 0.73 9.26
C THR A 558 -36.73 0.39 10.75
N LEU A 559 -36.58 1.38 11.64
CA LEU A 559 -36.66 1.15 13.08
C LEU A 559 -38.09 0.77 13.51
N SER A 560 -39.11 1.35 12.89
CA SER A 560 -40.51 1.07 13.24
C SER A 560 -40.92 -0.38 12.98
N GLU A 561 -40.22 -1.08 12.08
CA GLU A 561 -40.49 -2.49 11.73
C GLU A 561 -40.36 -3.48 12.89
N PHE A 562 -39.58 -3.11 13.91
CA PHE A 562 -39.28 -3.97 15.06
C PHE A 562 -39.98 -3.50 16.35
N LEU A 563 -40.83 -2.47 16.28
CA LEU A 563 -41.62 -2.04 17.43
C LEU A 563 -42.66 -3.09 17.82
N GLY A 564 -42.78 -3.33 19.13
CA GLY A 564 -43.67 -4.35 19.69
C GLY A 564 -43.10 -5.76 19.65
N GLU A 565 -41.88 -5.94 19.12
CA GLU A 565 -41.13 -7.20 19.22
C GLU A 565 -40.28 -7.27 20.50
N GLU A 566 -40.17 -6.18 21.26
CA GLU A 566 -39.51 -6.19 22.55
C GLU A 566 -40.31 -6.95 23.61
N GLU A 567 -39.60 -7.66 24.48
CA GLU A 567 -40.12 -8.26 25.69
C GLU A 567 -39.84 -7.37 26.90
N LYS A 568 -40.70 -7.44 27.92
CA LYS A 568 -40.60 -6.60 29.12
C LYS A 568 -40.14 -7.39 30.33
N ALA A 569 -39.07 -6.91 30.96
CA ALA A 569 -38.68 -7.26 32.32
C ALA A 569 -39.12 -6.15 33.30
N SER A 570 -39.06 -6.42 34.61
CA SER A 570 -39.37 -5.40 35.64
C SER A 570 -38.38 -4.22 35.66
N PHE A 571 -37.24 -4.37 35.00
CA PHE A 571 -36.13 -3.42 34.99
C PHE A 571 -35.75 -2.93 33.59
N GLY A 572 -36.56 -3.20 32.56
CA GLY A 572 -36.29 -2.72 31.20
C GLY A 572 -36.90 -3.61 30.12
N SER A 573 -36.55 -3.32 28.87
CA SER A 573 -36.98 -4.09 27.70
C SER A 573 -35.79 -4.77 27.03
N TYR A 574 -36.01 -5.96 26.48
CA TYR A 574 -35.00 -6.73 25.75
C TYR A 574 -35.63 -7.34 24.50
N PHE A 575 -34.81 -7.91 23.62
CA PHE A 575 -35.29 -8.64 22.44
C PHE A 575 -34.91 -10.10 22.53
N THR A 576 -35.64 -10.95 21.83
CA THR A 576 -35.31 -12.35 21.63
C THR A 576 -35.09 -12.65 20.15
N HIS A 577 -34.11 -13.49 19.85
CA HIS A 577 -33.84 -13.95 18.49
C HIS A 577 -34.93 -14.94 18.09
N LYS A 578 -35.80 -14.56 17.13
CA LYS A 578 -37.00 -15.34 16.79
C LYS A 578 -36.72 -16.79 16.37
N SER A 579 -35.62 -17.09 15.67
CA SER A 579 -35.31 -18.51 15.34
C SER A 579 -34.77 -19.35 16.49
N ASP A 580 -34.08 -18.72 17.43
CA ASP A 580 -33.25 -19.43 18.41
C ASP A 580 -33.89 -19.36 19.82
N GLU A 581 -34.93 -18.54 20.00
CA GLU A 581 -35.63 -18.28 21.26
C GLU A 581 -34.69 -17.91 22.42
N VAL A 582 -33.55 -17.29 22.07
CA VAL A 582 -32.56 -16.78 23.02
C VAL A 582 -32.63 -15.28 23.11
N VAL A 583 -32.35 -14.72 24.29
CA VAL A 583 -32.23 -13.27 24.45
C VAL A 583 -31.12 -12.74 23.55
N GLU A 584 -31.46 -11.71 22.78
CA GLU A 584 -30.56 -11.03 21.88
C GLU A 584 -29.39 -10.44 22.68
N ALA A 585 -28.19 -10.45 22.09
CA ALA A 585 -27.01 -9.97 22.79
C ALA A 585 -27.12 -8.49 23.15
N ILE A 586 -26.52 -8.07 24.26
CA ILE A 586 -26.56 -6.67 24.73
C ILE A 586 -26.01 -5.74 23.65
N ASN A 587 -24.87 -6.07 23.04
CA ASN A 587 -24.28 -5.24 22.00
C ASN A 587 -25.23 -5.04 20.80
N HIS A 588 -26.03 -6.06 20.45
CA HIS A 588 -26.99 -6.02 19.36
C HIS A 588 -28.18 -5.10 19.68
N ALA A 589 -28.82 -5.32 20.84
CA ALA A 589 -29.93 -4.48 21.30
C ALA A 589 -29.49 -3.02 21.52
N ASN A 590 -28.27 -2.80 22.03
CA ASN A 590 -27.72 -1.47 22.27
C ASN A 590 -27.47 -0.71 20.96
N LEU A 591 -26.99 -1.35 19.90
CA LEU A 591 -26.82 -0.71 18.59
C LEU A 591 -28.17 -0.24 18.01
N TYR A 592 -29.21 -1.07 18.12
CA TYR A 592 -30.56 -0.71 17.73
C TYR A 592 -31.11 0.46 18.57
N ALA A 593 -30.96 0.39 19.89
CA ALA A 593 -31.38 1.43 20.81
C ALA A 593 -30.60 2.75 20.65
N ALA A 594 -29.32 2.70 20.28
CA ALA A 594 -28.51 3.87 19.96
C ALA A 594 -29.10 4.61 18.74
N SER A 595 -29.50 3.85 17.71
CA SER A 595 -30.19 4.43 16.56
C SER A 595 -31.54 5.04 16.94
N LEU A 596 -32.33 4.38 17.80
CA LEU A 596 -33.59 4.94 18.33
C LEU A 596 -33.36 6.25 19.10
N ALA A 597 -32.28 6.34 19.88
CA ALA A 597 -31.94 7.53 20.65
C ALA A 597 -31.72 8.75 19.74
N HIS A 598 -30.88 8.63 18.71
CA HIS A 598 -30.68 9.71 17.73
C HIS A 598 -31.95 10.00 16.93
N ALA A 599 -32.64 8.96 16.45
CA ALA A 599 -33.87 9.13 15.68
C ALA A 599 -34.96 9.86 16.47
N SER A 600 -35.02 9.69 17.80
CA SER A 600 -36.00 10.34 18.67
C SER A 600 -35.93 11.88 18.69
N LYS A 601 -34.85 12.47 18.16
CA LYS A 601 -34.71 13.93 17.98
C LYS A 601 -35.41 14.45 16.73
N LEU A 602 -35.78 13.57 15.80
CA LEU A 602 -36.46 13.93 14.56
C LEU A 602 -37.93 14.22 14.85
N GLU A 603 -38.48 15.24 14.22
CA GLU A 603 -39.87 15.69 14.45
C GLU A 603 -40.89 14.59 14.14
N GLN A 604 -40.62 13.74 13.15
CA GLN A 604 -41.50 12.67 12.70
C GLN A 604 -41.36 11.38 13.51
N ALA A 605 -40.40 11.31 14.45
CA ALA A 605 -40.11 10.09 15.17
C ALA A 605 -41.22 9.73 16.18
N PRO A 606 -41.67 8.46 16.23
CA PRO A 606 -42.62 8.02 17.23
C PRO A 606 -42.09 8.24 18.66
N CYS A 607 -42.94 8.71 19.58
CA CYS A 607 -42.55 8.93 20.98
C CYS A 607 -42.06 7.65 21.68
N VAL A 608 -42.48 6.48 21.18
CA VAL A 608 -42.02 5.17 21.65
C VAL A 608 -40.53 4.95 21.43
N PHE A 609 -39.87 5.59 20.46
CA PHE A 609 -38.43 5.44 20.23
C PHE A 609 -37.63 5.88 21.46
N ARG A 610 -37.93 7.07 21.98
CA ARG A 610 -37.31 7.61 23.20
C ARG A 610 -37.52 6.67 24.39
N ARG A 611 -38.75 6.20 24.59
CA ARG A 611 -39.11 5.30 25.70
C ARG A 611 -38.37 3.97 25.58
N LEU A 612 -38.40 3.35 24.41
CA LEU A 612 -37.80 2.04 24.18
C LEU A 612 -36.27 2.09 24.30
N ALA A 613 -35.62 3.15 23.81
CA ALA A 613 -34.18 3.33 23.99
C ALA A 613 -33.79 3.39 25.49
N LEU A 614 -34.59 4.10 26.31
CA LEU A 614 -34.40 4.16 27.76
C LEU A 614 -34.72 2.83 28.44
N ASP A 615 -35.74 2.09 28.00
CA ASP A 615 -36.08 0.79 28.57
C ASP A 615 -34.98 -0.25 28.28
N ILE A 616 -34.39 -0.26 27.08
CA ILE A 616 -33.25 -1.13 26.74
C ILE A 616 -32.02 -0.72 27.54
N TYR A 617 -31.80 0.58 27.73
CA TYR A 617 -30.72 1.07 28.58
C TYR A 617 -30.90 0.67 30.05
N ASN A 618 -32.12 0.67 30.57
CA ASN A 618 -32.41 0.19 31.92
C ASN A 618 -32.14 -1.32 32.04
N TYR A 619 -32.48 -2.11 31.00
CA TYR A 619 -32.13 -3.53 30.93
C TYR A 619 -30.61 -3.73 30.97
N TYR A 620 -29.87 -3.01 30.11
CA TYR A 620 -28.41 -3.01 30.12
C TYR A 620 -27.83 -2.63 31.49
N LYS A 621 -28.36 -1.56 32.10
CA LYS A 621 -27.93 -1.05 33.41
C LYS A 621 -28.15 -2.05 34.54
N TYR A 622 -29.23 -2.83 34.51
CA TYR A 622 -29.48 -3.88 35.50
C TYR A 622 -28.36 -4.94 35.51
N PHE A 623 -27.80 -5.26 34.33
CA PHE A 623 -26.71 -6.22 34.20
C PHE A 623 -25.31 -5.63 34.39
N LEU A 624 -25.18 -4.33 34.65
CA LEU A 624 -23.92 -3.73 35.08
C LEU A 624 -23.63 -4.13 36.53
N THR A 625 -22.59 -4.92 36.70
CA THR A 625 -22.05 -5.30 38.01
C THR A 625 -20.64 -4.78 38.18
N LYS A 626 -20.07 -4.91 39.38
CA LYS A 626 -18.66 -4.58 39.65
C LYS A 626 -17.86 -5.87 39.88
N SER A 627 -16.63 -5.92 39.36
CA SER A 627 -15.64 -6.95 39.70
C SER A 627 -15.13 -6.78 41.13
N GLU A 628 -14.26 -7.69 41.59
CA GLU A 628 -13.68 -7.62 42.95
C GLU A 628 -12.86 -6.33 43.17
N SER A 629 -12.25 -5.78 42.12
CA SER A 629 -11.52 -4.50 42.15
C SER A 629 -12.41 -3.27 42.00
N GLY A 630 -13.72 -3.46 41.78
CA GLY A 630 -14.68 -2.38 41.62
C GLY A 630 -14.90 -1.89 40.18
N LEU A 631 -14.28 -2.51 39.16
CA LEU A 631 -14.48 -2.16 37.75
C LEU A 631 -15.80 -2.67 37.22
N VAL A 632 -16.46 -1.92 36.34
CA VAL A 632 -17.78 -2.33 35.83
C VAL A 632 -17.64 -3.42 34.78
N LYS A 633 -18.55 -4.39 34.83
CA LYS A 633 -18.65 -5.47 33.85
C LYS A 633 -20.10 -5.84 33.59
N TRP A 634 -20.36 -6.41 32.43
CA TRP A 634 -21.65 -6.95 32.04
C TRP A 634 -21.47 -8.18 31.13
N PRO A 635 -22.47 -9.06 31.05
CA PRO A 635 -22.43 -10.26 30.22
C PRO A 635 -22.82 -10.00 28.76
N TYR A 636 -22.57 -10.98 27.87
CA TYR A 636 -22.88 -10.86 26.45
C TYR A 636 -24.38 -10.96 26.11
N SER A 637 -25.09 -11.95 26.66
CA SER A 637 -26.49 -12.28 26.31
C SER A 637 -27.26 -12.74 27.55
N PRO A 638 -27.49 -11.86 28.54
CA PRO A 638 -28.19 -12.25 29.76
C PRO A 638 -29.69 -12.42 29.54
N SER A 639 -30.27 -13.42 30.18
CA SER A 639 -31.72 -13.58 30.31
C SER A 639 -32.25 -12.85 31.54
N PRO A 640 -33.52 -12.41 31.57
CA PRO A 640 -34.07 -11.68 32.73
C PRO A 640 -34.01 -12.44 34.06
N SER A 641 -33.96 -13.77 34.02
CA SER A 641 -33.84 -14.63 35.20
C SER A 641 -32.41 -14.85 35.67
N ASP A 642 -31.40 -14.43 34.90
CA ASP A 642 -30.01 -14.65 35.24
C ASP A 642 -29.57 -13.73 36.39
N ASN A 643 -28.67 -14.23 37.22
CA ASN A 643 -28.04 -13.42 38.26
C ASN A 643 -26.82 -12.70 37.67
N PRO A 644 -26.84 -11.36 37.52
CA PRO A 644 -25.76 -10.61 36.88
C PRO A 644 -24.38 -10.87 37.49
N HIS A 645 -24.31 -11.06 38.82
CA HIS A 645 -23.05 -11.26 39.55
C HIS A 645 -22.36 -12.60 39.27
N LYS A 646 -23.08 -13.58 38.71
CA LYS A 646 -22.53 -14.92 38.40
C LYS A 646 -22.10 -15.07 36.94
N MET A 647 -22.33 -14.06 36.12
CA MET A 647 -22.09 -14.14 34.68
C MET A 647 -20.67 -13.70 34.31
N LYS A 648 -20.17 -14.24 33.21
CA LYS A 648 -18.88 -13.85 32.64
C LYS A 648 -18.99 -12.50 31.93
N ALA A 649 -17.94 -11.69 32.00
CA ALA A 649 -17.90 -10.42 31.30
C ALA A 649 -17.91 -10.59 29.78
N GLU A 650 -18.43 -9.57 29.10
CA GLU A 650 -18.39 -9.47 27.65
C GLU A 650 -16.95 -9.28 27.17
N ALA A 651 -16.66 -9.85 26.01
CA ALA A 651 -15.37 -9.67 25.37
C ALA A 651 -15.21 -8.22 24.87
N ILE A 652 -14.02 -7.62 25.05
CA ILE A 652 -13.84 -6.16 24.88
C ILE A 652 -14.24 -5.65 23.49
N TRP A 653 -14.05 -6.46 22.45
CA TRP A 653 -14.37 -6.07 21.07
C TRP A 653 -15.87 -6.02 20.80
N LYS A 654 -16.68 -6.78 21.55
CA LYS A 654 -18.15 -6.71 21.49
C LYS A 654 -18.66 -5.58 22.37
N ALA A 655 -18.03 -5.39 23.54
CA ALA A 655 -18.31 -4.29 24.43
C ALA A 655 -18.12 -2.92 23.76
N GLY A 656 -17.17 -2.81 22.83
CA GLY A 656 -17.00 -1.62 21.99
C GLY A 656 -18.23 -1.23 21.16
N ALA A 657 -19.16 -2.15 20.89
CA ALA A 657 -20.48 -1.87 20.30
C ALA A 657 -21.56 -1.66 21.38
N SER A 658 -21.46 -2.33 22.53
CA SER A 658 -22.38 -2.11 23.66
C SER A 658 -22.37 -0.68 24.19
N ILE A 659 -21.21 -0.01 24.16
CA ILE A 659 -21.08 1.39 24.62
C ILE A 659 -21.75 2.43 23.71
N GLU A 660 -22.18 2.05 22.51
CA GLU A 660 -22.85 2.96 21.57
C GLU A 660 -24.15 3.53 22.15
N LEU A 661 -24.91 2.72 22.91
CA LEU A 661 -26.16 3.16 23.53
C LEU A 661 -25.98 4.30 24.55
N PRO A 662 -25.16 4.16 25.62
CA PRO A 662 -24.98 5.25 26.57
C PRO A 662 -24.42 6.52 25.92
N VAL A 663 -23.52 6.40 24.92
CA VAL A 663 -23.02 7.55 24.16
C VAL A 663 -24.15 8.23 23.39
N ALA A 664 -24.91 7.49 22.59
CA ALA A 664 -26.01 8.00 21.80
C ALA A 664 -27.12 8.64 22.66
N LEU A 665 -27.44 8.06 23.83
CA LEU A 665 -28.40 8.65 24.77
C LEU A 665 -27.91 9.99 25.32
N SER A 666 -26.61 10.11 25.58
CA SER A 666 -25.99 11.34 26.06
C SER A 666 -26.03 12.42 24.98
N GLU A 667 -25.63 12.08 23.76
CA GLU A 667 -25.65 12.97 22.59
C GLU A 667 -27.07 13.38 22.18
N ALA A 668 -28.05 12.51 22.44
CA ALA A 668 -29.46 12.81 22.25
C ALA A 668 -30.10 13.60 23.40
N GLY A 669 -29.36 13.87 24.48
CA GLY A 669 -29.86 14.58 25.67
C GLY A 669 -30.92 13.79 26.45
N LEU A 670 -30.93 12.46 26.31
CA LEU A 670 -31.83 11.57 27.03
C LEU A 670 -31.26 11.15 28.39
N ILE A 671 -29.93 11.11 28.51
CA ILE A 671 -29.20 11.07 29.78
C ILE A 671 -28.23 12.26 29.86
N LYS A 672 -27.71 12.55 31.04
CA LYS A 672 -26.74 13.63 31.23
C LYS A 672 -25.35 13.16 30.80
N ASN A 673 -24.52 14.04 30.26
CA ASN A 673 -23.09 13.77 30.04
C ASN A 673 -22.34 13.42 31.34
N SER A 674 -22.90 13.79 32.49
CA SER A 674 -22.41 13.45 33.83
C SER A 674 -23.04 12.16 34.38
N ASP A 675 -23.68 11.33 33.56
CA ASP A 675 -24.23 10.05 34.02
C ASP A 675 -23.07 9.19 34.56
N PRO A 676 -23.17 8.66 35.80
CA PRO A 676 -22.11 7.86 36.39
C PRO A 676 -21.65 6.69 35.52
N ILE A 677 -22.54 6.13 34.68
CA ILE A 677 -22.21 5.01 33.81
C ILE A 677 -21.15 5.39 32.78
N LEU A 678 -21.20 6.60 32.20
CA LEU A 678 -20.18 7.03 31.24
C LEU A 678 -18.80 7.11 31.89
N GLN A 679 -18.73 7.61 33.13
CA GLN A 679 -17.49 7.68 33.90
C GLN A 679 -16.99 6.29 34.30
N ASP A 680 -17.90 5.42 34.71
CA ASP A 680 -17.64 4.03 35.06
C ASP A 680 -17.10 3.23 33.86
N LEU A 681 -17.62 3.46 32.65
CA LEU A 681 -17.14 2.85 31.41
C LEU A 681 -15.72 3.30 31.07
N SER A 682 -15.43 4.61 31.13
CA SER A 682 -14.06 5.11 30.93
C SER A 682 -13.11 4.55 31.99
N SER A 683 -13.55 4.57 33.25
CA SER A 683 -12.78 4.08 34.41
C SER A 683 -12.46 2.61 34.28
N MET A 684 -13.39 1.77 33.79
CA MET A 684 -13.16 0.35 33.56
C MET A 684 -11.90 0.13 32.72
N LEU A 685 -11.82 0.77 31.55
CA LEU A 685 -10.69 0.53 30.65
C LEU A 685 -9.41 1.22 31.14
N ILE A 686 -9.53 2.44 31.69
CA ILE A 686 -8.40 3.17 32.30
C ILE A 686 -7.76 2.37 33.44
N HIS A 687 -8.54 1.67 34.25
CA HIS A 687 -8.06 0.95 35.44
C HIS A 687 -7.87 -0.54 35.21
N ASN A 688 -8.25 -1.07 34.04
CA ASN A 688 -7.98 -2.45 33.66
C ASN A 688 -6.46 -2.72 33.72
N LYS A 689 -6.08 -3.75 34.50
CA LYS A 689 -4.68 -4.07 34.78
C LYS A 689 -3.85 -4.31 33.51
N ILE A 690 -4.36 -5.14 32.60
CA ILE A 690 -3.66 -5.48 31.35
C ILE A 690 -3.48 -4.23 30.49
N PHE A 691 -4.53 -3.41 30.39
CA PHE A 691 -4.49 -2.17 29.62
C PHE A 691 -3.48 -1.17 30.19
N ASN A 692 -3.43 -1.04 31.53
CA ASN A 692 -2.45 -0.22 32.24
C ASN A 692 -1.00 -0.65 32.02
N GLU A 693 -0.77 -1.96 31.92
CA GLU A 693 0.55 -2.54 31.63
C GLU A 693 0.92 -2.42 30.14
N GLY A 694 0.07 -1.77 29.32
CA GLY A 694 0.29 -1.59 27.88
C GLY A 694 -0.15 -2.79 27.03
N GLY A 695 -0.83 -3.77 27.62
CA GLY A 695 -1.40 -4.91 26.92
C GLY A 695 -2.80 -4.64 26.36
N LEU A 696 -3.40 -5.66 25.74
CA LEU A 696 -4.77 -5.63 25.23
C LEU A 696 -5.61 -6.64 26.01
N PRO A 697 -6.55 -6.23 26.88
CA PRO A 697 -7.40 -7.17 27.59
C PRO A 697 -8.36 -7.88 26.62
N HIS A 698 -8.71 -9.13 26.90
CA HIS A 698 -9.69 -9.89 26.10
C HIS A 698 -11.13 -9.64 26.55
N PHE A 699 -11.33 -9.41 27.85
CA PHE A 699 -12.62 -9.13 28.48
C PHE A 699 -12.59 -7.75 29.15
N ILE A 700 -13.76 -7.18 29.41
CA ILE A 700 -13.90 -5.89 30.12
C ILE A 700 -13.71 -6.02 31.64
N ASP A 701 -13.69 -7.24 32.19
CA ASP A 701 -13.30 -7.43 33.58
C ASP A 701 -11.79 -7.51 33.76
N ASP A 702 -11.36 -7.37 35.00
CA ASP A 702 -9.98 -7.65 35.43
C ASP A 702 -9.85 -9.00 36.16
N ASP A 703 -10.96 -9.65 36.49
CA ASP A 703 -11.00 -10.99 37.10
C ASP A 703 -10.36 -12.04 36.17
N SER A 704 -10.56 -11.91 34.86
CA SER A 704 -10.10 -12.91 33.90
C SER A 704 -8.58 -12.84 33.66
N ASN A 705 -7.93 -11.67 33.82
CA ASN A 705 -6.50 -11.44 33.51
C ASN A 705 -6.01 -12.10 32.20
N ILE A 706 -6.87 -12.17 31.16
CA ILE A 706 -6.54 -12.73 29.85
C ILE A 706 -6.20 -11.60 28.88
N SER A 707 -4.97 -11.60 28.37
CA SER A 707 -4.53 -10.72 27.28
C SER A 707 -4.89 -11.34 25.92
N ILE A 708 -5.17 -10.49 24.93
CA ILE A 708 -5.30 -10.90 23.53
C ILE A 708 -3.94 -11.46 23.07
N THR A 709 -3.90 -12.77 22.89
CA THR A 709 -2.71 -13.54 22.49
C THR A 709 -2.37 -13.36 21.01
N GLU A 710 -1.15 -13.75 20.62
CA GLU A 710 -0.67 -13.72 19.22
C GLU A 710 -1.57 -14.47 18.23
N ARG A 711 -2.35 -15.46 18.69
CA ARG A 711 -3.35 -16.16 17.87
C ARG A 711 -4.40 -15.22 17.26
N HIS A 712 -4.55 -14.02 17.83
CA HIS A 712 -5.51 -13.01 17.42
C HIS A 712 -4.82 -11.80 16.77
N ASP A 713 -3.52 -11.88 16.50
CA ASP A 713 -2.79 -10.85 15.77
C ASP A 713 -3.37 -10.71 14.37
N GLY A 714 -3.61 -9.47 13.94
CA GLY A 714 -4.26 -9.23 12.65
C GLY A 714 -5.68 -9.80 12.58
N THR A 715 -6.41 -9.85 13.69
CA THR A 715 -7.87 -9.97 13.69
C THR A 715 -8.51 -8.60 13.89
N SER A 716 -9.83 -8.51 13.75
CA SER A 716 -10.56 -7.29 14.11
C SER A 716 -10.56 -7.02 15.62
N LEU A 717 -10.22 -8.00 16.47
CA LEU A 717 -10.42 -7.95 17.92
C LEU A 717 -9.62 -6.82 18.61
N PRO A 718 -8.29 -6.68 18.39
CA PRO A 718 -7.54 -5.52 18.91
C PRO A 718 -8.11 -4.18 18.46
N GLY A 719 -8.58 -4.12 17.20
CA GLY A 719 -8.96 -2.87 16.58
C GLY A 719 -10.29 -2.29 17.06
N PHE A 720 -11.07 -3.01 17.88
CA PHE A 720 -12.26 -2.45 18.52
C PHE A 720 -11.96 -1.66 19.80
N ILE A 721 -10.79 -1.84 20.43
CA ILE A 721 -10.39 -1.01 21.57
C ILE A 721 -10.43 0.49 21.24
N PRO A 722 -9.97 0.96 20.07
CA PRO A 722 -10.13 2.35 19.68
C PRO A 722 -11.57 2.86 19.63
N SER A 723 -12.62 2.02 19.51
CA SER A 723 -14.00 2.54 19.50
C SER A 723 -14.36 3.24 20.82
N TRP A 724 -13.62 2.98 21.89
CA TRP A 724 -13.83 3.56 23.21
C TRP A 724 -13.47 5.05 23.29
N VAL A 725 -12.82 5.64 22.27
CA VAL A 725 -12.57 7.09 22.22
C VAL A 725 -13.86 7.91 22.21
N GLN A 726 -14.99 7.31 21.81
CA GLN A 726 -16.30 7.94 21.80
C GLN A 726 -16.79 8.40 23.17
N LEU A 727 -16.25 7.84 24.26
CA LEU A 727 -16.56 8.28 25.62
C LEU A 727 -16.01 9.70 25.91
N ASN A 728 -15.21 10.28 25.01
CA ASN A 728 -14.68 11.64 25.11
C ASN A 728 -13.92 11.93 26.43
N ASP A 729 -13.28 10.90 26.98
CA ASP A 729 -12.39 11.01 28.13
C ASP A 729 -10.94 11.12 27.63
N LEU A 730 -10.30 12.27 27.88
CA LEU A 730 -8.94 12.55 27.43
C LEU A 730 -7.90 11.58 28.02
N ASN A 731 -8.07 11.15 29.27
CA ASN A 731 -7.14 10.20 29.90
C ASN A 731 -7.25 8.82 29.24
N LEU A 732 -8.47 8.39 28.93
CA LEU A 732 -8.71 7.16 28.20
C LEU A 732 -8.10 7.24 26.79
N ILE A 733 -8.33 8.34 26.08
CA ILE A 733 -7.83 8.57 24.72
C ILE A 733 -6.30 8.49 24.68
N ILE A 734 -5.60 9.17 25.60
CA ILE A 734 -4.13 9.12 25.68
C ILE A 734 -3.66 7.68 25.90
N LYS A 735 -4.34 6.92 26.76
CA LYS A 735 -4.01 5.50 26.97
C LYS A 735 -4.26 4.64 25.73
N ILE A 736 -5.37 4.83 25.03
CA ILE A 736 -5.66 4.13 23.77
C ILE A 736 -4.56 4.41 22.75
N ILE A 737 -4.18 5.67 22.54
CA ILE A 737 -3.09 6.05 21.62
C ILE A 737 -1.80 5.33 22.02
N ASN A 738 -1.42 5.37 23.30
CA ASN A 738 -0.22 4.71 23.79
C ASN A 738 -0.24 3.19 23.59
N VAL A 739 -1.38 2.56 23.86
CA VAL A 739 -1.54 1.10 23.68
C VAL A 739 -1.47 0.72 22.21
N VAL A 740 -2.09 1.51 21.32
CA VAL A 740 -2.00 1.31 19.87
C VAL A 740 -0.55 1.45 19.38
N SER A 741 0.16 2.51 19.79
CA SER A 741 1.56 2.74 19.41
C SER A 741 2.47 1.60 19.89
N ARG A 742 2.35 1.19 21.16
CA ARG A 742 3.19 0.13 21.76
C ARG A 742 2.93 -1.26 21.18
N ASN A 743 1.74 -1.50 20.64
CA ASN A 743 1.35 -2.79 20.06
C ASN A 743 1.22 -2.72 18.54
N SER A 744 2.03 -1.90 17.86
CA SER A 744 1.97 -1.73 16.39
C SER A 744 1.96 -3.03 15.58
N PRO A 745 2.60 -4.16 15.97
CA PRO A 745 2.45 -5.43 15.25
C PRO A 745 1.02 -5.99 15.24
N LYS A 746 0.22 -5.68 16.28
CA LYS A 746 -1.20 -6.04 16.39
C LYS A 746 -2.12 -5.10 15.59
N PHE A 747 -1.58 -3.97 15.15
CA PHE A 747 -2.23 -2.95 14.32
C PHE A 747 -1.44 -2.76 13.02
N PRO A 748 -1.31 -3.78 12.16
CA PRO A 748 -0.35 -3.81 11.06
C PRO A 748 -0.56 -2.72 9.99
N ASN A 749 -1.70 -2.03 10.01
CA ASN A 749 -2.06 -0.94 9.10
C ASN A 749 -2.25 0.41 9.85
N GLY A 750 -1.81 0.50 11.10
CA GLY A 750 -2.00 1.67 11.96
C GLY A 750 -3.47 2.10 12.04
N TRP A 751 -3.69 3.41 12.07
CA TRP A 751 -5.02 4.03 12.19
C TRP A 751 -5.96 3.81 10.99
N LEU A 752 -5.45 3.43 9.81
CA LEU A 752 -6.31 3.11 8.67
C LEU A 752 -7.11 1.82 8.88
N GLY A 753 -6.68 0.93 9.78
CA GLY A 753 -7.42 -0.30 10.09
C GLY A 753 -7.31 -1.35 8.97
N GLU A 754 -8.39 -1.99 8.57
CA GLU A 754 -8.36 -3.13 7.64
C GLU A 754 -7.93 -2.73 6.20
N GLN A 755 -6.79 -3.24 5.69
CA GLN A 755 -6.46 -3.25 4.26
C GLN A 755 -6.59 -4.69 3.72
N TYR A 756 -7.61 -4.88 2.88
CA TYR A 756 -8.08 -6.16 2.33
C TYR A 756 -7.00 -7.08 1.71
N PRO A 757 -7.24 -8.43 1.61
CA PRO A 757 -8.33 -9.23 2.22
C PRO A 757 -7.91 -10.10 3.42
N ASN A 758 -6.62 -10.21 3.73
CA ASN A 758 -6.08 -11.23 4.65
C ASN A 758 -5.19 -10.63 5.75
N LYS A 759 -5.23 -9.33 5.97
CA LYS A 759 -4.35 -8.63 6.91
C LYS A 759 -5.21 -7.76 7.81
N GLY A 760 -5.34 -8.21 9.06
CA GLY A 760 -6.25 -7.59 10.02
C GLY A 760 -6.11 -6.12 10.27
N GLY A 761 -7.06 -5.67 11.07
CA GLY A 761 -7.38 -4.29 11.37
C GLY A 761 -8.88 -4.22 11.63
N SER A 762 -9.34 -3.21 12.34
CA SER A 762 -10.77 -2.97 12.56
C SER A 762 -11.16 -1.63 11.98
N ARG A 763 -12.39 -1.56 11.47
CA ARG A 763 -13.02 -0.31 11.00
C ARG A 763 -13.21 0.70 12.14
N ALA A 764 -13.22 0.21 13.37
CA ALA A 764 -13.21 1.06 14.57
C ALA A 764 -11.91 1.89 14.70
N MET A 765 -10.78 1.49 14.11
CA MET A 765 -9.54 2.29 14.12
C MET A 765 -9.72 3.62 13.39
N ILE A 766 -10.26 3.57 12.16
CA ILE A 766 -10.45 4.77 11.34
C ILE A 766 -11.60 5.64 11.88
N MET A 767 -12.63 5.03 12.46
CA MET A 767 -13.65 5.76 13.21
C MET A 767 -13.04 6.50 14.39
N ALA A 768 -12.18 5.85 15.17
CA ALA A 768 -11.49 6.50 16.27
C ALA A 768 -10.61 7.66 15.80
N LEU A 769 -9.88 7.48 14.69
CA LEU A 769 -9.08 8.56 14.10
C LEU A 769 -9.94 9.77 13.69
N ALA A 770 -11.08 9.53 13.03
CA ALA A 770 -12.01 10.59 12.63
C ALA A 770 -12.58 11.33 13.85
N HIS A 771 -12.99 10.58 14.87
CA HIS A 771 -13.47 11.10 16.14
C HIS A 771 -12.42 11.97 16.85
N LEU A 772 -11.16 11.52 16.88
CA LEU A 772 -10.04 12.27 17.44
C LEU A 772 -9.80 13.57 16.67
N ARG A 773 -9.89 13.57 15.33
CA ARG A 773 -9.77 14.80 14.52
C ARG A 773 -10.88 15.80 14.84
N LEU A 774 -12.10 15.32 15.08
CA LEU A 774 -13.23 16.17 15.42
C LEU A 774 -13.08 16.80 16.83
N HIS A 775 -12.81 15.99 17.84
CA HIS A 775 -12.88 16.43 19.24
C HIS A 775 -11.53 16.92 19.80
N TYR A 776 -10.41 16.47 19.23
CA TYR A 776 -9.06 16.76 19.70
C TYR A 776 -8.13 17.17 18.55
N PRO A 777 -8.48 18.20 17.75
CA PRO A 777 -7.70 18.60 16.57
C PRO A 777 -6.26 19.01 16.91
N HIS A 778 -6.01 19.50 18.13
CA HIS A 778 -4.67 19.86 18.63
C HIS A 778 -3.71 18.66 18.73
N LEU A 779 -4.20 17.43 18.72
CA LEU A 779 -3.36 16.23 18.66
C LEU A 779 -2.74 16.02 17.26
N PHE A 780 -3.18 16.78 16.25
CA PHE A 780 -2.77 16.67 14.85
C PHE A 780 -1.99 17.90 14.34
N SER A 781 -1.89 18.96 15.14
CA SER A 781 -1.07 20.16 14.91
C SER A 781 0.28 20.00 15.59
#